data_AF-A0A409YXT3-F1
#
_entry.id   AF-A0A409YXT3-F1
#
_cell.length_a   1.000
_cell.length_b   1.000
_cell.length_c   1.000
_cell.angle_alpha   90.00
_cell.angle_beta   90.00
_cell.angle_gamma   90.00
#
_symmetry.space_group_name_H-M   'P 1'
#
loop_
_entity.id
_entity.type
_entity.pdbx_description
1 polymer ?
#
loop_
_entity_poly.entity_id
_entity_poly.type
_entity_poly.pdbx_seq_one_letter_code
_entity_poly.pdbx_strand_id
1 'polypeptide(L)'
;MGLPPGPIYVLKLVPHLGLLVGGVVGVITYTGQQLGFNVPAWASVPIAVLALPCFRLAYQQYLNFADDRNAKRLGAVRPPVLKESSRAIIGKLTESILNGYPADVVLDWTEEYGPVYRSEVPLLGSRVIMTTEPQHVKGILATNFESFEKGPVFRNQFDSLLGQGIFNADGEMWKFHRAITRPFFTRERISDFDIYDKNAEISLKLASSRLSEGYSIEFQDLVSRFTLDSATEFLFGHTVDSLSAGIPYPPSAASKNSAFFLEHPSNKFAEAFTKGQTQANIRSPLGKDWPLVEFWGNKIAPLRKRMDEFIEPVMNEALRRREERLKKGSDDKEEEEMTLLAHLVNQTQDPTILKDELVNLLVAGRDTTMCLLTFCVYMLTQHPEIEARLREEIFDKVGPSQRPTYEAMRDMRYVQVLRLYPPVPFDSRTSTNSPVLLAGKSPSDPPTYVSANTGCLYTVFLMHRREDLWGPDALKFDPDRFLDHRLHKYLTPNPFIFCPFNAGPRICLGQQFAYHEATFYLVRLLQQFSNFRLDEKENIKPPASWKNAKGLKAQEKIVPSVHLTMFVKPPLRLRMTVAMKTYQSAHRTISTMGLPPGPKYILSLMPALVPLVAVLLGASNYISHTRKLSLPSWLPFPLALVLLPVIRIFHFHYLRLCDDRNARRLGADRLPALKEPFWVIVSRMSESLLNGYPGEFLQYFGIF
;
A
#
# COMPACT_ATOMS: atom_id res chain seq x y z
N MET A 1 -24.63 -12.89 -25.84
CA MET A 1 -23.40 -13.24 -25.12
C MET A 1 -22.28 -13.32 -26.13
N GLY A 2 -21.13 -12.71 -25.86
CA GLY A 2 -19.95 -12.85 -26.72
C GLY A 2 -19.43 -14.28 -26.73
N LEU A 3 -18.67 -14.65 -27.78
CA LEU A 3 -18.03 -15.95 -27.84
C LEU A 3 -17.04 -16.14 -26.67
N PRO A 4 -16.93 -17.34 -26.08
CA PRO A 4 -15.94 -17.60 -25.04
C PRO A 4 -14.50 -17.43 -25.52
N PRO A 5 -13.55 -17.11 -24.62
CA PRO A 5 -12.20 -16.75 -25.02
C PRO A 5 -11.42 -17.93 -25.62
N GLY A 6 -11.68 -19.17 -25.20
CA GLY A 6 -11.04 -20.38 -25.73
C GLY A 6 -11.33 -20.62 -27.22
N PRO A 7 -12.61 -20.73 -27.65
CA PRO A 7 -12.98 -20.83 -29.04
C PRO A 7 -12.42 -19.69 -29.91
N ILE A 8 -12.51 -18.43 -29.46
CA ILE A 8 -11.90 -17.29 -30.17
C ILE A 8 -10.39 -17.50 -30.33
N TYR A 9 -9.73 -17.95 -29.28
CA TYR A 9 -8.30 -18.20 -29.29
C TYR A 9 -7.91 -19.29 -30.30
N VAL A 10 -8.61 -20.43 -30.29
CA VAL A 10 -8.39 -21.52 -31.24
C VAL A 10 -8.66 -21.07 -32.67
N LEU A 11 -9.77 -20.35 -32.91
CA LEU A 11 -10.12 -19.82 -34.23
C LEU A 11 -9.04 -18.89 -34.79
N LYS A 12 -8.40 -18.07 -33.94
CA LYS A 12 -7.27 -17.22 -34.35
C LYS A 12 -6.03 -18.03 -34.73
N LEU A 13 -5.88 -19.25 -34.22
CA LEU A 13 -4.76 -20.14 -34.57
C LEU A 13 -5.02 -20.91 -35.87
N VAL A 14 -6.28 -21.14 -36.26
CA VAL A 14 -6.65 -21.95 -37.43
C VAL A 14 -5.97 -21.48 -38.73
N PRO A 15 -5.95 -20.20 -39.11
CA PRO A 15 -5.29 -19.76 -40.34
C PRO A 15 -3.79 -20.07 -40.34
N HIS A 16 -3.12 -19.87 -39.21
CA HIS A 16 -1.68 -20.14 -39.07
C HIS A 16 -1.38 -21.64 -39.15
N LEU A 17 -2.21 -22.46 -38.48
CA LEU A 17 -2.08 -23.91 -38.54
C LEU A 17 -2.40 -24.45 -39.93
N GLY A 18 -3.43 -23.92 -40.59
CA GLY A 18 -3.81 -24.29 -41.96
C GLY A 18 -2.71 -23.98 -42.98
N LEU A 19 -2.07 -22.81 -42.88
CA LEU A 19 -0.92 -22.47 -43.73
C LEU A 19 0.27 -23.40 -43.51
N LEU A 20 0.59 -23.73 -42.25
CA LEU A 20 1.68 -24.65 -41.93
C LEU A 20 1.39 -26.08 -42.42
N VAL A 21 0.20 -26.59 -42.14
CA VAL A 21 -0.24 -27.91 -42.58
C VAL A 21 -0.27 -27.98 -44.11
N GLY A 22 -0.84 -26.98 -44.78
CA GLY A 22 -0.85 -26.88 -46.23
C GLY A 22 0.55 -26.84 -46.83
N GLY A 23 1.47 -26.10 -46.22
CA GLY A 23 2.88 -26.07 -46.62
C GLY A 23 3.57 -27.43 -46.50
N VAL A 24 3.39 -28.13 -45.38
CA VAL A 24 3.97 -29.47 -45.18
C VAL A 24 3.36 -30.48 -46.15
N VAL A 25 2.05 -30.46 -46.36
CA VAL A 25 1.39 -31.31 -47.37
C VAL A 25 1.94 -31.01 -48.77
N GLY A 26 2.11 -29.74 -49.13
CA GLY A 26 2.72 -29.34 -50.40
C GLY A 26 4.13 -29.87 -50.58
N VAL A 27 4.96 -29.81 -49.53
CA VAL A 27 6.32 -30.39 -49.54
C VAL A 27 6.28 -31.91 -49.68
N ILE A 28 5.41 -32.61 -48.95
CA ILE A 28 5.25 -34.07 -49.04
C ILE A 28 4.84 -34.47 -50.45
N THR A 29 3.85 -33.80 -51.04
CA THR A 29 3.38 -34.09 -52.40
C THR A 29 4.46 -33.80 -53.43
N TYR A 30 5.17 -32.67 -53.33
CA TYR A 30 6.24 -32.31 -54.25
C TYR A 30 7.44 -33.29 -54.17
N THR A 31 7.90 -33.61 -52.96
CA THR A 31 9.01 -34.57 -52.78
C THR A 31 8.63 -35.98 -53.22
N GLY A 32 7.39 -36.40 -52.95
CA GLY A 32 6.86 -37.67 -53.46
C GLY A 32 6.87 -37.74 -54.99
N GLN A 33 6.48 -36.66 -55.68
CA GLN A 33 6.56 -36.58 -57.14
C GLN A 33 8.00 -36.68 -57.66
N GLN A 34 8.97 -36.03 -57.00
CA GLN A 34 10.37 -36.06 -57.43
C GLN A 34 11.05 -37.42 -57.15
N LEU A 35 10.64 -38.12 -56.09
CA LEU A 35 11.27 -39.36 -55.63
C LEU A 35 10.48 -40.63 -56.00
N GLY A 36 9.35 -40.49 -56.70
CA GLY A 36 8.57 -41.61 -57.23
C GLY A 36 7.69 -42.34 -56.20
N PHE A 37 7.36 -41.72 -55.06
CA PHE A 37 6.42 -42.29 -54.08
C PHE A 37 5.23 -41.35 -53.84
N ASN A 38 4.02 -41.90 -53.66
CA ASN A 38 2.82 -41.11 -53.43
C ASN A 38 2.29 -41.32 -52.00
N VAL A 39 2.22 -40.25 -51.21
CA VAL A 39 1.62 -40.28 -49.87
C VAL A 39 0.15 -39.87 -50.01
N PRO A 40 -0.81 -40.75 -49.68
CA PRO A 40 -2.23 -40.42 -49.78
C PRO A 40 -2.61 -39.22 -48.93
N ALA A 41 -3.55 -38.39 -49.40
CA ALA A 41 -3.99 -37.18 -48.70
C ALA A 41 -4.48 -37.47 -47.26
N TRP A 42 -5.12 -38.62 -47.04
CA TRP A 42 -5.57 -39.05 -45.71
C TRP A 42 -4.41 -39.28 -44.73
N ALA A 43 -3.21 -39.60 -45.22
CA ALA A 43 -1.99 -39.78 -44.42
C ALA A 43 -1.17 -38.49 -44.32
N SER A 44 -1.15 -37.67 -45.38
CA SER A 44 -0.38 -36.42 -45.43
C SER A 44 -0.84 -35.40 -44.39
N VAL A 45 -2.15 -35.29 -44.13
CA VAL A 45 -2.67 -34.33 -43.14
C VAL A 45 -2.28 -34.70 -41.70
N PRO A 46 -2.47 -35.94 -41.21
CA PRO A 46 -1.94 -36.36 -39.90
C PRO A 46 -0.43 -36.18 -39.77
N ILE A 47 0.36 -36.52 -40.80
CA ILE A 47 1.81 -36.32 -40.81
C ILE A 47 2.14 -34.84 -40.65
N ALA A 48 1.46 -33.96 -41.38
CA ALA A 48 1.66 -32.52 -41.29
C ALA A 48 1.31 -31.96 -39.91
N VAL A 49 0.24 -32.44 -39.27
CA VAL A 49 -0.12 -32.07 -37.90
C VAL A 49 0.93 -32.55 -36.89
N LEU A 50 1.41 -33.79 -37.04
CA LEU A 50 2.45 -34.37 -36.18
C LEU A 50 3.82 -33.69 -36.38
N ALA A 51 4.05 -33.03 -37.52
CA ALA A 51 5.28 -32.27 -37.79
C ALA A 51 5.28 -30.85 -37.17
N LEU A 52 4.13 -30.32 -36.72
CA LEU A 52 4.02 -28.98 -36.15
C LEU A 52 4.94 -28.74 -34.95
N PRO A 53 5.09 -29.66 -33.97
CA PRO A 53 6.04 -29.49 -32.88
C PRO A 53 7.48 -29.39 -33.36
N CYS A 54 7.88 -30.20 -34.34
CA CYS A 54 9.23 -30.17 -34.92
C CYS A 54 9.50 -28.84 -35.63
N PHE A 55 8.55 -28.36 -36.46
CA PHE A 55 8.65 -27.05 -37.09
C PHE A 55 8.76 -25.94 -36.05
N ARG A 56 7.98 -26.02 -34.97
CA ARG A 56 8.01 -25.02 -33.90
C ARG A 56 9.37 -24.98 -33.20
N LEU A 57 9.93 -26.14 -32.86
CA LEU A 57 11.26 -26.25 -32.26
C LEU A 57 12.33 -25.69 -33.21
N ALA A 58 12.28 -26.06 -34.50
CA ALA A 58 13.20 -25.54 -35.51
C ALA A 58 13.10 -24.01 -35.67
N TYR A 59 11.88 -23.47 -35.72
CA TYR A 59 11.63 -22.03 -35.80
C TYR A 59 12.13 -21.29 -34.56
N GLN A 60 11.93 -21.86 -33.37
CA GLN A 60 12.45 -21.28 -32.12
C GLN A 60 13.98 -21.27 -32.09
N GLN A 61 14.62 -22.35 -32.55
CA GLN A 61 16.08 -22.40 -32.70
C GLN A 61 16.59 -21.37 -33.73
N TYR A 62 15.90 -21.23 -34.86
CA TYR A 62 16.21 -20.20 -35.84
C TYR A 62 16.12 -18.78 -35.24
N LEU A 63 15.04 -18.47 -34.52
CA LEU A 63 14.89 -17.17 -33.90
C LEU A 63 15.97 -16.92 -32.83
N ASN A 64 16.35 -17.95 -32.06
CA ASN A 64 17.43 -17.83 -31.09
C ASN A 64 18.79 -17.59 -31.76
N PHE A 65 19.08 -18.32 -32.83
CA PHE A 65 20.28 -18.10 -33.64
C PHE A 65 20.32 -16.70 -34.26
N ALA A 66 19.19 -16.23 -34.81
CA ALA A 66 19.07 -14.90 -35.38
C ALA A 66 19.30 -13.80 -34.33
N ASP A 67 18.71 -13.96 -33.15
CA ASP A 67 18.91 -13.06 -32.01
C ASP A 67 20.35 -13.08 -31.50
N ASP A 68 21.00 -14.25 -31.41
CA ASP A 68 22.41 -14.36 -31.01
C ASP A 68 23.35 -13.65 -32.00
N ARG A 69 23.10 -13.84 -33.30
CA ARG A 69 23.85 -13.16 -34.36
C ARG A 69 23.64 -11.65 -34.30
N ASN A 70 22.41 -11.20 -34.10
CA ASN A 70 22.08 -9.78 -34.00
C ASN A 70 22.69 -9.14 -32.74
N ALA A 71 22.61 -9.80 -31.59
CA ALA A 71 23.23 -9.35 -30.35
C ALA A 71 24.74 -9.17 -30.53
N LYS A 72 25.44 -10.19 -31.07
CA LYS A 72 26.89 -10.10 -31.37
C LYS A 72 27.23 -8.96 -32.33
N ARG A 73 26.44 -8.81 -33.40
CA ARG A 73 26.62 -7.72 -34.38
C ARG A 73 26.51 -6.33 -33.73
N LEU A 74 25.63 -6.19 -32.75
CA LEU A 74 25.38 -4.94 -32.02
C LEU A 74 26.28 -4.75 -30.79
N GLY A 75 27.25 -5.65 -30.55
CA GLY A 75 28.08 -5.61 -29.35
C GLY A 75 27.31 -5.82 -28.04
N ALA A 76 26.12 -6.44 -28.12
CA ALA A 76 25.20 -6.62 -27.01
C ALA A 76 25.22 -8.05 -26.48
N VAL A 77 24.79 -8.22 -25.23
CA VAL A 77 24.67 -9.53 -24.56
C VAL A 77 23.22 -9.91 -24.38
N ARG A 78 22.91 -11.21 -24.51
CA ARG A 78 21.58 -11.72 -24.19
C ARG A 78 21.53 -12.13 -22.71
N PRO A 79 20.41 -11.89 -22.01
CA PRO A 79 20.24 -12.38 -20.65
C PRO A 79 20.29 -13.92 -20.58
N PRO A 80 20.77 -14.48 -19.46
CA PRO A 80 20.75 -15.91 -19.22
C PRO A 80 19.32 -16.46 -19.26
N VAL A 81 19.18 -17.71 -19.72
CA VAL A 81 17.88 -18.38 -19.85
C VAL A 81 17.57 -19.16 -18.59
N LEU A 82 16.35 -18.97 -18.08
CA LEU A 82 15.80 -19.79 -17.03
C LEU A 82 15.63 -21.23 -17.54
N LYS A 83 16.32 -22.19 -16.92
CA LYS A 83 16.38 -23.60 -17.39
C LYS A 83 15.16 -24.43 -17.04
N GLU A 84 14.25 -23.89 -16.24
CA GLU A 84 13.03 -24.60 -15.82
C GLU A 84 12.05 -24.80 -16.97
N SER A 85 11.28 -25.89 -16.90
CA SER A 85 10.20 -26.13 -17.88
C SER A 85 9.10 -25.06 -17.74
N SER A 86 8.42 -24.72 -18.84
CA SER A 86 7.31 -23.73 -18.81
C SER A 86 6.22 -24.12 -17.81
N ARG A 87 5.94 -25.41 -17.61
CA ARG A 87 4.99 -25.90 -16.59
C ARG A 87 5.44 -25.58 -15.16
N ALA A 88 6.73 -25.77 -14.87
CA ALA A 88 7.30 -25.43 -13.57
C ALA A 88 7.26 -23.92 -13.31
N ILE A 89 7.62 -23.13 -14.31
CA ILE A 89 7.57 -21.66 -14.26
C ILE A 89 6.14 -21.18 -13.97
N ILE A 90 5.16 -21.65 -14.76
CA ILE A 90 3.74 -21.30 -14.57
C ILE A 90 3.26 -21.74 -13.19
N GLY A 91 3.59 -22.96 -12.77
CA GLY A 91 3.20 -23.50 -11.47
C GLY A 91 3.75 -22.67 -10.31
N LYS A 92 5.05 -22.39 -10.31
CA LYS A 92 5.72 -21.57 -9.27
C LYS A 92 5.17 -20.15 -9.21
N LEU A 93 4.99 -19.49 -10.36
CA LEU A 93 4.42 -18.13 -10.40
C LEU A 93 2.97 -18.11 -9.92
N THR A 94 2.15 -19.08 -10.35
CA THR A 94 0.74 -19.17 -9.93
C THR A 94 0.63 -19.43 -8.43
N GLU A 95 1.44 -20.36 -7.90
CA GLU A 95 1.50 -20.62 -6.46
C GLU A 95 2.00 -19.40 -5.68
N SER A 96 3.00 -18.69 -6.21
CA SER A 96 3.49 -17.44 -5.61
C SER A 96 2.42 -16.36 -5.55
N ILE A 97 1.57 -16.24 -6.58
CA ILE A 97 0.45 -15.28 -6.61
C ILE A 97 -0.63 -15.66 -5.60
N LEU A 98 -0.97 -16.94 -5.50
CA LEU A 98 -2.07 -17.41 -4.65
C LEU A 98 -1.66 -17.47 -3.18
N ASN A 99 -0.46 -17.97 -2.88
CA ASN A 99 -0.06 -18.38 -1.53
C ASN A 99 1.34 -17.88 -1.11
N GLY A 100 2.14 -17.34 -2.02
CA GLY A 100 3.52 -16.93 -1.74
C GLY A 100 3.67 -15.53 -1.13
N TYR A 101 4.89 -15.22 -0.69
CA TYR A 101 5.28 -13.85 -0.38
C TYR A 101 5.58 -13.10 -1.69
N PRO A 102 5.30 -11.78 -1.79
CA PRO A 102 5.53 -11.01 -3.00
C PRO A 102 6.97 -11.16 -3.50
N ALA A 103 7.10 -11.49 -4.79
CA ALA A 103 8.39 -11.63 -5.48
C ALA A 103 9.32 -12.78 -5.02
N ASP A 104 8.88 -13.71 -4.17
CA ASP A 104 9.73 -14.83 -3.70
C ASP A 104 10.38 -15.60 -4.85
N VAL A 105 9.58 -16.11 -5.77
CA VAL A 105 10.07 -16.93 -6.90
C VAL A 105 10.98 -16.11 -7.82
N VAL A 106 10.68 -14.82 -7.97
CA VAL A 106 11.50 -13.89 -8.75
C VAL A 106 12.83 -13.61 -8.07
N LEU A 107 12.86 -13.53 -6.74
CA LEU A 107 14.07 -13.36 -5.95
C LEU A 107 14.96 -14.59 -6.08
N ASP A 108 14.41 -15.81 -5.94
CA ASP A 108 15.17 -17.05 -6.11
C ASP A 108 15.84 -17.11 -7.50
N TRP A 109 15.10 -16.77 -8.55
CA TRP A 109 15.66 -16.71 -9.91
C TRP A 109 16.66 -15.57 -10.09
N THR A 110 16.47 -14.44 -9.40
CA THR A 110 17.42 -13.33 -9.42
C THR A 110 18.73 -13.70 -8.71
N GLU A 111 18.68 -14.47 -7.63
CA GLU A 111 19.87 -14.98 -6.93
C GLU A 111 20.63 -16.01 -7.80
N GLU A 112 19.92 -16.88 -8.53
CA GLU A 112 20.53 -17.92 -9.35
C GLU A 112 21.08 -17.40 -10.70
N TYR A 113 20.31 -16.57 -11.40
CA TYR A 113 20.63 -16.13 -12.77
C TYR A 113 21.15 -14.69 -12.85
N GLY A 114 21.17 -13.97 -11.72
CA GLY A 114 21.51 -12.55 -11.67
C GLY A 114 20.31 -11.61 -11.88
N PRO A 115 20.54 -10.29 -11.84
CA PRO A 115 19.49 -9.27 -11.81
C PRO A 115 18.69 -9.14 -13.11
N VAL A 116 19.14 -9.81 -14.17
CA VAL A 116 18.51 -9.81 -15.49
C VAL A 116 18.56 -11.23 -16.04
N TYR A 117 17.41 -11.79 -16.35
CA TYR A 117 17.30 -13.12 -16.95
C TYR A 117 16.09 -13.19 -17.87
N ARG A 118 16.04 -14.20 -18.73
CA ARG A 118 14.94 -14.41 -19.67
C ARG A 118 14.31 -15.78 -19.49
N SER A 119 13.01 -15.84 -19.68
CA SER A 119 12.23 -17.07 -19.73
C SER A 119 11.48 -17.16 -21.04
N GLU A 120 11.37 -18.38 -21.56
CA GLU A 120 10.55 -18.71 -22.70
C GLU A 120 9.32 -19.48 -22.20
N VAL A 121 8.19 -18.78 -22.10
CA VAL A 121 6.90 -19.24 -21.54
C VAL A 121 5.85 -18.69 -22.51
N PRO A 122 4.87 -19.40 -23.10
CA PRO A 122 4.18 -20.64 -22.74
C PRO A 122 4.18 -21.62 -23.95
N LEU A 123 3.13 -22.44 -24.14
CA LEU A 123 3.01 -23.50 -25.18
C LEU A 123 3.35 -22.99 -26.60
N LEU A 124 3.06 -21.71 -26.87
CA LEU A 124 3.33 -21.05 -28.15
C LEU A 124 4.51 -20.06 -28.10
N GLY A 125 5.40 -20.14 -27.10
CA GLY A 125 6.72 -19.48 -27.08
C GLY A 125 6.71 -17.95 -26.97
N SER A 126 6.02 -17.39 -25.97
CA SER A 126 6.26 -15.98 -25.62
C SER A 126 7.61 -15.83 -24.93
N ARG A 127 8.20 -14.64 -25.07
CA ARG A 127 9.51 -14.32 -24.51
C ARG A 127 9.32 -13.25 -23.45
N VAL A 128 9.90 -13.49 -22.28
CA VAL A 128 9.89 -12.54 -21.17
C VAL A 128 11.30 -12.35 -20.67
N ILE A 129 11.71 -11.11 -20.46
CA ILE A 129 12.89 -10.70 -19.71
C ILE A 129 12.40 -10.17 -18.36
N MET A 130 12.98 -10.66 -17.28
CA MET A 130 12.86 -10.07 -15.95
C MET A 130 14.09 -9.19 -15.72
N THR A 131 13.88 -8.02 -15.12
CA THR A 131 14.98 -7.13 -14.71
C THR A 131 14.72 -6.46 -13.37
N THR A 132 15.78 -6.39 -12.56
CA THR A 132 15.84 -5.54 -11.35
C THR A 132 16.85 -4.41 -11.48
N GLU A 133 17.44 -4.24 -12.68
CA GLU A 133 18.45 -3.21 -12.96
C GLU A 133 17.82 -1.82 -13.21
N PRO A 134 18.22 -0.77 -12.45
CA PRO A 134 17.70 0.59 -12.61
C PRO A 134 17.91 1.17 -14.01
N GLN A 135 19.03 0.84 -14.68
CA GLN A 135 19.30 1.32 -16.04
C GLN A 135 18.35 0.72 -17.07
N HIS A 136 17.93 -0.53 -16.86
CA HIS A 136 16.89 -1.14 -17.70
C HIS A 136 15.53 -0.49 -17.45
N VAL A 137 15.18 -0.21 -16.19
CA VAL A 137 13.94 0.52 -15.84
C VAL A 137 13.93 1.91 -16.49
N LYS A 138 15.05 2.65 -16.44
CA LYS A 138 15.22 3.93 -17.15
C LYS A 138 15.08 3.78 -18.66
N GLY A 139 15.71 2.76 -19.24
CA GLY A 139 15.58 2.37 -20.65
C GLY A 139 14.12 2.21 -21.07
N ILE A 140 13.43 1.31 -20.38
CA ILE A 140 12.06 0.90 -20.68
C ILE A 140 11.06 2.06 -20.50
N LEU A 141 11.22 2.86 -19.44
CA LEU A 141 10.22 3.87 -19.07
C LEU A 141 10.49 5.25 -19.65
N ALA A 142 11.73 5.59 -19.96
CA ALA A 142 12.11 6.95 -20.36
C ALA A 142 12.92 6.98 -21.65
N THR A 143 14.16 6.46 -21.66
CA THR A 143 15.09 6.74 -22.78
C THR A 143 14.74 6.03 -24.08
N ASN A 144 14.06 4.87 -24.00
CA ASN A 144 13.61 4.09 -25.16
C ASN A 144 12.09 3.96 -25.18
N PHE A 145 11.36 4.92 -24.60
CA PHE A 145 9.91 4.85 -24.41
C PHE A 145 9.13 4.47 -25.67
N GLU A 146 9.45 5.07 -26.82
CA GLU A 146 8.77 4.79 -28.11
C GLU A 146 9.00 3.35 -28.64
N SER A 147 10.00 2.64 -28.10
CA SER A 147 10.25 1.24 -28.44
C SER A 147 9.50 0.25 -27.55
N PHE A 148 8.70 0.74 -26.60
CA PHE A 148 8.03 -0.06 -25.59
C PHE A 148 6.55 0.32 -25.44
N GLU A 149 5.68 -0.67 -25.48
CA GLU A 149 4.23 -0.54 -25.25
C GLU A 149 3.80 -1.40 -24.05
N LYS A 150 2.54 -1.34 -23.61
CA LYS A 150 2.00 -2.44 -22.78
C LYS A 150 1.98 -3.73 -23.61
N GLY A 151 1.55 -3.61 -24.86
CA GLY A 151 1.60 -4.66 -25.86
C GLY A 151 0.42 -5.63 -25.79
N PRO A 152 0.26 -6.49 -26.81
CA PRO A 152 -0.97 -7.26 -27.02
C PRO A 152 -1.24 -8.30 -25.93
N VAL A 153 -0.19 -8.84 -25.30
CA VAL A 153 -0.33 -9.86 -24.25
C VAL A 153 -0.96 -9.27 -22.99
N PHE A 154 -0.35 -8.20 -22.45
CA PHE A 154 -0.88 -7.51 -21.28
C PHE A 154 -2.30 -7.01 -21.55
N ARG A 155 -2.48 -6.36 -22.71
CA ARG A 155 -3.80 -5.87 -23.16
C ARG A 155 -4.86 -6.94 -23.11
N ASN A 156 -4.59 -8.10 -23.70
CA ASN A 156 -5.55 -9.18 -23.77
C ASN A 156 -5.84 -9.83 -22.41
N GLN A 157 -4.84 -9.91 -21.52
CA GLN A 157 -5.01 -10.46 -20.17
C GLN A 157 -5.92 -9.57 -19.30
N PHE A 158 -5.76 -8.24 -19.42
CA PHE A 158 -6.47 -7.24 -18.62
C PHE A 158 -7.70 -6.63 -19.30
N ASP A 159 -7.94 -6.89 -20.58
CA ASP A 159 -9.04 -6.33 -21.39
C ASP A 159 -10.39 -6.44 -20.69
N SER A 160 -10.69 -7.59 -20.11
CA SER A 160 -11.98 -7.84 -19.45
C SER A 160 -12.17 -7.06 -18.15
N LEU A 161 -11.08 -6.59 -17.54
CA LEU A 161 -11.08 -5.82 -16.30
C LEU A 161 -10.99 -4.32 -16.59
N LEU A 162 -9.98 -3.91 -17.37
CA LEU A 162 -9.60 -2.51 -17.59
C LEU A 162 -10.08 -1.96 -18.94
N GLY A 163 -10.53 -2.82 -19.85
CA GLY A 163 -10.97 -2.45 -21.20
C GLY A 163 -9.95 -1.61 -21.94
N GLN A 164 -10.40 -0.50 -22.53
CA GLN A 164 -9.54 0.44 -23.26
C GLN A 164 -9.05 1.62 -22.39
N GLY A 165 -9.27 1.61 -21.08
CA GLY A 165 -8.88 2.73 -20.21
C GLY A 165 -7.38 2.95 -20.12
N ILE A 166 -6.99 4.07 -19.48
CA ILE A 166 -5.61 4.61 -19.46
C ILE A 166 -4.50 3.61 -19.10
N PHE A 167 -4.77 2.59 -18.27
CA PHE A 167 -3.74 1.61 -17.88
C PHE A 167 -3.54 0.48 -18.89
N ASN A 168 -4.52 0.22 -19.73
CA ASN A 168 -4.49 -0.84 -20.72
C ASN A 168 -4.29 -0.32 -22.16
N ALA A 169 -4.46 0.98 -22.39
CA ALA A 169 -4.26 1.60 -23.69
C ALA A 169 -2.78 1.75 -24.11
N ASP A 170 -2.57 1.74 -25.43
CA ASP A 170 -1.31 2.06 -26.11
C ASP A 170 -1.56 3.08 -27.24
N GLY A 171 -0.48 3.66 -27.77
CA GLY A 171 -0.52 4.57 -28.91
C GLY A 171 -1.43 5.79 -28.70
N GLU A 172 -2.20 6.14 -29.73
CA GLU A 172 -3.08 7.31 -29.73
C GLU A 172 -4.18 7.25 -28.68
N MET A 173 -4.72 6.06 -28.37
CA MET A 173 -5.74 5.93 -27.32
C MET A 173 -5.16 6.27 -25.94
N TRP A 174 -3.94 5.82 -25.65
CA TRP A 174 -3.27 6.21 -24.41
C TRP A 174 -2.99 7.70 -24.35
N LYS A 175 -2.52 8.30 -25.46
CA LYS A 175 -2.28 9.75 -25.54
C LYS A 175 -3.58 10.54 -25.33
N PHE A 176 -4.69 10.08 -25.89
CA PHE A 176 -6.03 10.64 -25.70
C PHE A 176 -6.42 10.64 -24.23
N HIS A 177 -6.42 9.48 -23.55
CA HIS A 177 -6.71 9.39 -22.12
C HIS A 177 -5.78 10.29 -21.31
N ARG A 178 -4.49 10.30 -21.64
CA ARG A 178 -3.50 11.09 -20.92
C ARG A 178 -3.71 12.60 -21.08
N ALA A 179 -4.06 13.05 -22.28
CA ALA A 179 -4.31 14.46 -22.58
C ALA A 179 -5.53 14.99 -21.82
N ILE A 180 -6.57 14.17 -21.68
CA ILE A 180 -7.82 14.52 -21.00
C ILE A 180 -7.65 14.49 -19.48
N THR A 181 -6.96 13.47 -18.96
CA THR A 181 -6.83 13.30 -17.51
C THR A 181 -5.75 14.20 -16.90
N ARG A 182 -4.68 14.55 -17.63
CA ARG A 182 -3.55 15.30 -17.08
C ARG A 182 -3.92 16.67 -16.47
N PRO A 183 -4.68 17.56 -17.14
CA PRO A 183 -4.99 18.88 -16.60
C PRO A 183 -5.58 18.85 -15.18
N PHE A 184 -6.42 17.84 -14.89
CA PHE A 184 -7.08 17.66 -13.59
C PHE A 184 -6.14 17.37 -12.42
N PHE A 185 -4.94 16.86 -12.68
CA PHE A 185 -3.94 16.51 -11.68
C PHE A 185 -2.74 17.47 -11.64
N THR A 186 -2.75 18.53 -12.46
CA THR A 186 -1.65 19.51 -12.52
C THR A 186 -1.74 20.62 -11.48
N ARG A 187 -2.93 20.87 -10.92
CA ARG A 187 -3.17 21.90 -9.91
C ARG A 187 -3.70 21.27 -8.63
N GLU A 188 -3.17 21.74 -7.51
CA GLU A 188 -3.71 21.47 -6.19
C GLU A 188 -4.94 22.35 -5.96
N ARG A 189 -6.02 21.79 -5.42
CA ARG A 189 -7.25 22.55 -5.13
C ARG A 189 -7.56 22.50 -3.66
N ILE A 190 -8.03 23.62 -3.12
CA ILE A 190 -8.49 23.71 -1.71
C ILE A 190 -9.60 22.68 -1.45
N SER A 191 -10.49 22.47 -2.42
CA SER A 191 -11.55 21.47 -2.37
C SER A 191 -11.05 20.06 -2.08
N ASP A 192 -9.84 19.71 -2.52
CA ASP A 192 -9.27 18.37 -2.31
C ASP A 192 -9.07 18.12 -0.80
N PHE A 193 -8.61 19.13 -0.07
CA PHE A 193 -8.43 19.05 1.38
C PHE A 193 -9.76 19.01 2.13
N ASP A 194 -10.82 19.62 1.60
CA ASP A 194 -12.17 19.57 2.22
C ASP A 194 -12.74 18.15 2.13
N ILE A 195 -12.54 17.50 0.97
CA ILE A 195 -12.90 16.11 0.73
C ILE A 195 -12.16 15.19 1.72
N TYR A 196 -10.84 15.36 1.85
CA TYR A 196 -10.05 14.53 2.76
C TYR A 196 -10.49 14.70 4.22
N ASP A 197 -10.76 15.94 4.66
CA ASP A 197 -11.14 16.22 6.04
C ASP A 197 -12.47 15.57 6.42
N LYS A 198 -13.49 15.78 5.59
CA LYS A 198 -14.82 15.18 5.77
C LYS A 198 -14.74 13.66 5.86
N ASN A 199 -14.09 13.02 4.88
CA ASN A 199 -14.04 11.56 4.80
C ASN A 199 -13.13 10.97 5.88
N ALA A 200 -12.03 11.64 6.26
CA ALA A 200 -11.20 11.25 7.39
C ALA A 200 -11.97 11.35 8.71
N GLU A 201 -12.74 12.42 8.94
CA GLU A 201 -13.54 12.58 10.16
C GLU A 201 -14.56 11.44 10.32
N ILE A 202 -15.29 11.09 9.27
CA ILE A 202 -16.26 9.98 9.28
C ILE A 202 -15.53 8.65 9.57
N SER A 203 -14.46 8.38 8.85
CA SER A 203 -13.64 7.16 9.01
C SER A 203 -13.09 7.01 10.44
N LEU A 204 -12.51 8.07 10.99
CA LEU A 204 -11.93 8.05 12.33
C LEU A 204 -12.99 7.99 13.44
N LYS A 205 -14.20 8.53 13.22
CA LYS A 205 -15.35 8.32 14.12
C LYS A 205 -15.78 6.85 14.15
N LEU A 206 -15.87 6.19 12.99
CA LEU A 206 -16.17 4.76 12.91
C LEU A 206 -15.12 3.92 13.65
N ALA A 207 -13.84 4.24 13.47
CA ALA A 207 -12.75 3.59 14.19
C ALA A 207 -12.88 3.78 15.71
N SER A 208 -13.11 5.02 16.15
CA SER A 208 -13.28 5.34 17.58
C SER A 208 -14.47 4.61 18.20
N SER A 209 -15.61 4.54 17.49
CA SER A 209 -16.80 3.81 17.95
C SER A 209 -16.47 2.33 18.16
N ARG A 210 -15.89 1.69 17.15
CA ARG A 210 -15.56 0.26 17.22
C ARG A 210 -14.56 -0.08 18.31
N LEU A 211 -13.55 0.78 18.52
CA LEU A 211 -12.59 0.60 19.61
C LEU A 211 -13.25 0.80 20.98
N SER A 212 -14.20 1.73 21.11
CA SER A 212 -14.94 1.96 22.36
C SER A 212 -15.85 0.78 22.75
N GLU A 213 -16.32 0.00 21.76
CA GLU A 213 -17.03 -1.26 21.96
C GLU A 213 -16.09 -2.41 22.40
N GLY A 214 -14.77 -2.19 22.43
CA GLY A 214 -13.76 -3.18 22.83
C GLY A 214 -13.23 -4.06 21.69
N TYR A 215 -13.66 -3.82 20.45
CA TYR A 215 -13.28 -4.60 19.28
C TYR A 215 -12.13 -3.98 18.49
N SER A 216 -11.32 -4.82 17.84
CA SER A 216 -10.31 -4.37 16.87
C SER A 216 -10.94 -3.89 15.57
N ILE A 217 -10.31 -2.92 14.91
CA ILE A 217 -10.74 -2.40 13.60
C ILE A 217 -10.08 -3.18 12.47
N GLU A 218 -10.82 -3.47 11.39
CA GLU A 218 -10.22 -3.90 10.12
C GLU A 218 -9.68 -2.66 9.41
N PHE A 219 -8.39 -2.40 9.56
CA PHE A 219 -7.82 -1.13 9.12
C PHE A 219 -7.80 -1.01 7.58
N GLN A 220 -7.50 -2.10 6.87
CA GLN A 220 -7.46 -2.09 5.41
C GLN A 220 -8.85 -1.82 4.81
N ASP A 221 -9.93 -2.40 5.37
CA ASP A 221 -11.30 -2.08 4.96
C ASP A 221 -11.64 -0.61 5.24
N LEU A 222 -11.33 -0.12 6.45
CA LEU A 222 -11.59 1.26 6.86
C LEU A 222 -10.93 2.27 5.92
N VAL A 223 -9.63 2.13 5.64
CA VAL A 223 -8.94 3.06 4.74
C VAL A 223 -9.36 2.86 3.29
N SER A 224 -9.75 1.66 2.87
CA SER A 224 -10.26 1.43 1.51
C SER A 224 -11.58 2.17 1.24
N ARG A 225 -12.43 2.33 2.27
CA ARG A 225 -13.67 3.12 2.19
C ARG A 225 -13.37 4.60 2.15
N PHE A 226 -12.48 5.07 3.03
CA PHE A 226 -11.99 6.44 3.02
C PHE A 226 -11.45 6.86 1.65
N THR A 227 -10.57 6.05 1.05
CA THR A 227 -9.98 6.34 -0.26
C THR A 227 -11.00 6.20 -1.39
N LEU A 228 -11.99 5.31 -1.27
CA LEU A 228 -13.04 5.18 -2.28
C LEU A 228 -13.96 6.40 -2.28
N ASP A 229 -14.39 6.86 -1.10
CA ASP A 229 -15.26 8.04 -0.98
C ASP A 229 -14.50 9.31 -1.38
N SER A 230 -13.24 9.46 -0.96
CA SER A 230 -12.40 10.60 -1.35
C SER A 230 -12.10 10.61 -2.85
N ALA A 231 -11.75 9.47 -3.45
CA ALA A 231 -11.52 9.39 -4.88
C ALA A 231 -12.80 9.64 -5.69
N THR A 232 -13.94 9.08 -5.30
CA THR A 232 -15.21 9.32 -6.04
C THR A 232 -15.67 10.76 -5.93
N GLU A 233 -15.56 11.38 -4.76
CA GLU A 233 -15.89 12.79 -4.58
C GLU A 233 -14.95 13.71 -5.38
N PHE A 234 -13.64 13.41 -5.41
CA PHE A 234 -12.66 14.15 -6.22
C PHE A 234 -12.87 13.95 -7.74
N LEU A 235 -13.08 12.71 -8.18
CA LEU A 235 -13.14 12.37 -9.61
C LEU A 235 -14.50 12.71 -10.22
N PHE A 236 -15.59 12.45 -9.48
CA PHE A 236 -16.97 12.46 -9.99
C PHE A 236 -17.83 13.57 -9.37
N GLY A 237 -17.29 14.30 -8.38
CA GLY A 237 -18.00 15.37 -7.67
C GLY A 237 -19.00 14.88 -6.63
N HIS A 238 -19.09 13.58 -6.39
CA HIS A 238 -19.96 13.02 -5.36
C HIS A 238 -19.37 11.73 -4.79
N THR A 239 -19.62 11.54 -3.50
CA THR A 239 -19.24 10.34 -2.75
C THR A 239 -20.19 9.19 -3.09
N VAL A 240 -19.66 7.97 -3.06
CA VAL A 240 -20.44 6.72 -3.14
C VAL A 240 -20.87 6.21 -1.76
N ASP A 241 -20.59 7.01 -0.72
CA ASP A 241 -20.95 6.79 0.69
C ASP A 241 -20.59 5.39 1.19
N SER A 242 -19.43 4.87 0.79
CA SER A 242 -18.97 3.56 1.22
C SER A 242 -18.71 3.49 2.73
N LEU A 243 -18.39 4.60 3.38
CA LEU A 243 -18.27 4.73 4.83
C LEU A 243 -19.62 4.61 5.55
N SER A 244 -20.75 4.98 4.93
CA SER A 244 -22.06 4.89 5.60
C SER A 244 -22.49 3.45 5.89
N ALA A 245 -21.96 2.48 5.14
CA ALA A 245 -22.15 1.06 5.39
C ALA A 245 -21.63 0.63 6.78
N GLY A 246 -20.67 1.37 7.35
CA GLY A 246 -19.91 0.98 8.54
C GLY A 246 -18.72 0.07 8.21
N ILE A 247 -18.06 -0.43 9.26
CA ILE A 247 -16.86 -1.28 9.16
C ILE A 247 -17.11 -2.69 9.73
N PRO A 248 -16.45 -3.75 9.19
CA PRO A 248 -16.75 -5.12 9.55
C PRO A 248 -16.34 -5.46 10.99
N TYR A 249 -17.20 -6.13 11.73
CA TYR A 249 -16.88 -6.72 13.04
C TYR A 249 -15.82 -7.83 12.91
N PRO A 250 -14.99 -8.07 13.94
CA PRO A 250 -14.14 -9.24 13.96
C PRO A 250 -14.99 -10.52 14.05
N PRO A 251 -14.55 -11.66 13.49
CA PRO A 251 -15.30 -12.92 13.55
C PRO A 251 -15.65 -13.37 14.97
N SER A 252 -14.84 -13.01 15.96
CA SER A 252 -15.06 -13.32 17.37
C SER A 252 -16.07 -12.41 18.08
N ALA A 253 -16.52 -11.32 17.46
CA ALA A 253 -17.46 -10.39 18.08
C ALA A 253 -18.83 -11.03 18.30
N ALA A 254 -19.47 -10.68 19.43
CA ALA A 254 -20.87 -11.02 19.65
C ALA A 254 -21.79 -10.28 18.67
N SER A 255 -21.43 -9.05 18.32
CA SER A 255 -22.11 -8.24 17.30
C SER A 255 -21.75 -8.72 15.90
N LYS A 256 -22.77 -8.89 15.04
CA LYS A 256 -22.59 -9.29 13.64
C LYS A 256 -22.78 -8.11 12.69
N ASN A 257 -22.19 -8.22 11.51
CA ASN A 257 -22.44 -7.27 10.42
C ASN A 257 -23.92 -7.27 10.04
N SER A 258 -24.51 -6.08 9.91
CA SER A 258 -25.92 -5.93 9.56
C SER A 258 -26.18 -6.30 8.09
N ALA A 259 -27.45 -6.60 7.77
CA ALA A 259 -27.86 -6.78 6.37
C ALA A 259 -27.57 -5.54 5.53
N PHE A 260 -27.73 -4.34 6.10
CA PHE A 260 -27.39 -3.08 5.45
C PHE A 260 -25.91 -3.01 5.06
N PHE A 261 -24.99 -3.41 5.95
CA PHE A 261 -23.57 -3.51 5.62
C PHE A 261 -23.38 -4.51 4.48
N LEU A 262 -23.86 -5.75 4.60
CA LEU A 262 -23.59 -6.81 3.63
C LEU A 262 -24.11 -6.49 2.22
N GLU A 263 -25.28 -5.85 2.13
CA GLU A 263 -25.93 -5.55 0.85
C GLU A 263 -25.53 -4.19 0.24
N HIS A 264 -24.71 -3.40 0.94
CA HIS A 264 -24.29 -2.08 0.46
C HIS A 264 -23.59 -2.18 -0.91
N PRO A 265 -23.93 -1.33 -1.91
CA PRO A 265 -23.37 -1.40 -3.25
C PRO A 265 -21.83 -1.37 -3.30
N SER A 266 -21.20 -0.55 -2.43
CA SER A 266 -19.74 -0.46 -2.35
C SER A 266 -19.07 -1.78 -1.94
N ASN A 267 -19.73 -2.63 -1.15
CA ASN A 267 -19.19 -3.92 -0.73
C ASN A 267 -19.23 -4.93 -1.89
N LYS A 268 -20.33 -4.95 -2.66
CA LYS A 268 -20.44 -5.75 -3.88
C LYS A 268 -19.41 -5.34 -4.92
N PHE A 269 -19.21 -4.02 -5.08
CA PHE A 269 -18.15 -3.45 -5.92
C PHE A 269 -16.76 -3.92 -5.44
N ALA A 270 -16.40 -3.67 -4.18
CA ALA A 270 -15.07 -3.99 -3.65
C ALA A 270 -14.74 -5.50 -3.75
N GLU A 271 -15.72 -6.37 -3.50
CA GLU A 271 -15.57 -7.82 -3.66
C GLU A 271 -15.31 -8.20 -5.13
N ALA A 272 -16.17 -7.73 -6.05
CA ALA A 272 -16.02 -7.99 -7.47
C ALA A 272 -14.68 -7.46 -8.01
N PHE A 273 -14.30 -6.27 -7.55
CA PHE A 273 -13.08 -5.58 -7.92
C PHE A 273 -11.83 -6.35 -7.51
N THR A 274 -11.75 -6.74 -6.24
CA THR A 274 -10.61 -7.53 -5.71
C THR A 274 -10.49 -8.89 -6.40
N LYS A 275 -11.62 -9.58 -6.61
CA LYS A 275 -11.66 -10.86 -7.34
C LYS A 275 -11.23 -10.68 -8.80
N GLY A 276 -11.67 -9.61 -9.46
CA GLY A 276 -11.33 -9.31 -10.85
C GLY A 276 -9.83 -9.07 -11.02
N GLN A 277 -9.23 -8.26 -10.14
CA GLN A 277 -7.79 -8.02 -10.13
C GLN A 277 -6.98 -9.28 -9.86
N THR A 278 -7.40 -10.11 -8.90
CA THR A 278 -6.74 -11.38 -8.59
C THR A 278 -6.79 -12.33 -9.78
N GLN A 279 -7.95 -12.45 -10.42
CA GLN A 279 -8.12 -13.29 -11.61
C GLN A 279 -7.29 -12.77 -12.79
N ALA A 280 -7.19 -11.45 -12.99
CA ALA A 280 -6.31 -10.87 -14.00
C ALA A 280 -4.84 -11.22 -13.73
N ASN A 281 -4.40 -11.15 -12.47
CA ASN A 281 -3.03 -11.51 -12.11
C ASN A 281 -2.72 -12.99 -12.35
N ILE A 282 -3.68 -13.89 -12.09
CA ILE A 282 -3.56 -15.34 -12.38
C ILE A 282 -3.40 -15.63 -13.89
N ARG A 283 -3.87 -14.74 -14.78
CA ARG A 283 -3.64 -14.87 -16.23
C ARG A 283 -2.19 -14.57 -16.62
N SER A 284 -1.46 -13.77 -15.84
CA SER A 284 -0.11 -13.28 -16.18
C SER A 284 0.89 -14.41 -16.50
N PRO A 285 1.04 -15.46 -15.66
CA PRO A 285 2.01 -16.54 -15.93
C PRO A 285 1.74 -17.33 -17.21
N LEU A 286 0.47 -17.35 -17.67
CA LEU A 286 0.06 -18.06 -18.88
C LEU A 286 0.35 -17.26 -20.16
N GLY A 287 0.77 -16.00 -20.05
CA GLY A 287 1.04 -15.14 -21.20
C GLY A 287 -0.16 -15.08 -22.16
N LYS A 288 0.12 -15.22 -23.45
CA LYS A 288 -0.90 -15.22 -24.51
C LYS A 288 -1.82 -16.46 -24.50
N ASP A 289 -1.43 -17.51 -23.79
CA ASP A 289 -2.14 -18.79 -23.75
C ASP A 289 -3.22 -18.84 -22.64
N TRP A 290 -3.41 -17.76 -21.87
CA TRP A 290 -4.44 -17.69 -20.82
C TRP A 290 -5.87 -18.07 -21.26
N PRO A 291 -6.32 -17.83 -22.51
CA PRO A 291 -7.67 -18.23 -22.92
C PRO A 291 -7.91 -19.74 -22.84
N LEU A 292 -6.84 -20.56 -22.86
CA LEU A 292 -6.95 -22.01 -22.78
C LEU A 292 -7.44 -22.49 -21.41
N VAL A 293 -7.12 -21.78 -20.32
CA VAL A 293 -7.59 -22.14 -18.96
C VAL A 293 -8.97 -21.58 -18.64
N GLU A 294 -9.44 -20.62 -19.43
CA GLU A 294 -10.77 -20.01 -19.35
C GLU A 294 -11.63 -20.37 -20.57
N PHE A 295 -11.42 -21.57 -21.14
CA PHE A 295 -11.87 -21.92 -22.48
C PHE A 295 -13.35 -21.59 -22.74
N TRP A 296 -14.24 -21.99 -21.84
CA TRP A 296 -15.69 -21.86 -21.98
C TRP A 296 -16.29 -20.59 -21.39
N GLY A 297 -15.51 -19.77 -20.69
CA GLY A 297 -16.07 -18.63 -20.00
C GLY A 297 -15.02 -17.71 -19.41
N ASN A 298 -15.20 -16.41 -19.67
CA ASN A 298 -14.39 -15.36 -19.09
C ASN A 298 -14.77 -15.15 -17.62
N LYS A 299 -13.84 -15.45 -16.71
CA LYS A 299 -14.06 -15.37 -15.26
C LYS A 299 -14.17 -13.92 -14.74
N ILE A 300 -13.64 -12.95 -15.48
CA ILE A 300 -13.67 -11.53 -15.11
C ILE A 300 -14.95 -10.84 -15.59
N ALA A 301 -15.49 -11.22 -16.75
CA ALA A 301 -16.70 -10.61 -17.32
C ALA A 301 -17.89 -10.46 -16.33
N PRO A 302 -18.29 -11.49 -15.55
CA PRO A 302 -19.37 -11.32 -14.57
C PRO A 302 -19.00 -10.39 -13.41
N LEU A 303 -17.72 -10.32 -13.04
CA LEU A 303 -17.23 -9.41 -12.01
C LEU A 303 -17.23 -7.97 -12.54
N ARG A 304 -16.79 -7.76 -13.78
CA ARG A 304 -16.83 -6.47 -14.46
C ARG A 304 -18.25 -5.93 -14.58
N LYS A 305 -19.23 -6.79 -14.88
CA LYS A 305 -20.64 -6.39 -14.90
C LYS A 305 -21.09 -5.78 -13.55
N ARG A 306 -20.68 -6.35 -12.41
CA ARG A 306 -21.00 -5.79 -11.08
C ARG A 306 -20.32 -4.44 -10.83
N MET A 307 -19.12 -4.23 -11.39
CA MET A 307 -18.44 -2.93 -11.35
C MET A 307 -19.17 -1.92 -12.22
N ASP A 308 -19.60 -2.32 -13.41
CA ASP A 308 -20.40 -1.50 -14.32
C ASP A 308 -21.73 -1.07 -13.67
N GLU A 309 -22.43 -1.98 -13.01
CA GLU A 309 -23.67 -1.68 -12.26
C GLU A 309 -23.45 -0.63 -11.14
N PHE A 310 -22.24 -0.53 -10.59
CA PHE A 310 -21.88 0.45 -9.57
C PHE A 310 -21.56 1.83 -10.17
N ILE A 311 -20.93 1.89 -11.34
CA ILE A 311 -20.50 3.16 -11.98
C ILE A 311 -21.52 3.73 -12.96
N GLU A 312 -22.44 2.92 -13.47
CA GLU A 312 -23.44 3.35 -14.46
C GLU A 312 -24.33 4.50 -13.95
N PRO A 313 -24.83 4.50 -12.70
CA PRO A 313 -25.60 5.62 -12.17
C PRO A 313 -24.82 6.93 -12.17
N VAL A 314 -23.55 6.88 -11.74
CA VAL A 314 -22.60 8.00 -11.69
C VAL A 314 -22.37 8.57 -13.09
N MET A 315 -22.12 7.68 -14.06
CA MET A 315 -21.88 8.07 -15.45
C MET A 315 -23.13 8.67 -16.11
N ASN A 316 -24.29 8.02 -15.95
CA ASN A 316 -25.55 8.47 -16.56
C ASN A 316 -25.98 9.84 -16.03
N GLU A 317 -25.78 10.08 -14.74
CA GLU A 317 -26.06 11.39 -14.14
C GLU A 317 -25.13 12.49 -14.71
N ALA A 318 -23.84 12.20 -14.90
CA ALA A 318 -22.91 13.15 -15.51
C ALA A 318 -23.27 13.47 -16.98
N LEU A 319 -23.68 12.46 -17.75
CA LEU A 319 -24.17 12.66 -19.12
C LEU A 319 -25.45 13.50 -19.15
N ARG A 320 -26.41 13.23 -18.26
CA ARG A 320 -27.65 14.00 -18.14
C ARG A 320 -27.38 15.47 -17.82
N ARG A 321 -26.52 15.75 -16.82
CA ARG A 321 -26.13 17.13 -16.46
C ARG A 321 -25.49 17.85 -17.63
N ARG A 322 -24.60 17.18 -18.37
CA ARG A 322 -23.99 17.75 -19.57
C ARG A 322 -25.04 18.15 -20.60
N GLU A 323 -26.00 17.28 -20.91
CA GLU A 323 -27.08 17.61 -21.87
C GLU A 323 -27.92 18.80 -21.41
N GLU A 324 -28.20 18.92 -20.11
CA GLU A 324 -28.93 20.04 -19.55
C GLU A 324 -28.17 21.37 -19.68
N ARG A 325 -26.84 21.37 -19.49
CA ARG A 325 -26.00 22.55 -19.71
C ARG A 325 -26.00 23.00 -21.16
N LEU A 326 -25.84 22.05 -22.09
CA LEU A 326 -25.87 22.34 -23.53
C LEU A 326 -27.22 22.93 -23.96
N LYS A 327 -28.34 22.44 -23.40
CA LYS A 327 -29.68 23.00 -23.66
C LYS A 327 -29.88 24.40 -23.10
N LYS A 328 -29.24 24.72 -21.97
CA LYS A 328 -29.34 26.04 -21.33
C LYS A 328 -28.42 27.10 -21.95
N GLY A 329 -27.51 26.71 -22.86
CA GLY A 329 -26.52 27.63 -23.44
C GLY A 329 -25.56 28.22 -22.40
N SER A 330 -25.41 27.59 -21.23
CA SER A 330 -24.53 28.04 -20.16
C SER A 330 -23.10 27.61 -20.46
N ASP A 331 -22.22 28.59 -20.72
CA ASP A 331 -20.77 28.40 -20.86
C ASP A 331 -20.08 28.42 -19.47
N ASP A 332 -20.68 27.75 -18.48
CA ASP A 332 -20.18 27.67 -17.10
C ASP A 332 -18.94 26.78 -17.05
N LYS A 333 -17.81 27.38 -17.43
CA LYS A 333 -16.46 26.80 -17.34
C LYS A 333 -16.09 26.38 -15.92
N GLU A 334 -16.75 26.93 -14.90
CA GLU A 334 -16.51 26.58 -13.49
C GLU A 334 -16.83 25.11 -13.20
N GLU A 335 -17.96 24.56 -13.66
CA GLU A 335 -18.29 23.14 -13.40
C GLU A 335 -17.41 22.17 -14.24
N GLU A 336 -16.94 22.61 -15.41
CA GLU A 336 -15.97 21.88 -16.23
C GLU A 336 -14.58 21.83 -15.59
N GLU A 337 -14.23 22.80 -14.74
CA GLU A 337 -12.99 22.80 -13.94
C GLU A 337 -13.14 22.02 -12.62
N MET A 338 -14.37 21.71 -12.17
CA MET A 338 -14.60 21.11 -10.84
C MET A 338 -14.44 19.58 -10.78
N THR A 339 -14.79 18.80 -11.81
CA THR A 339 -14.71 17.32 -11.74
C THR A 339 -14.16 16.67 -13.00
N LEU A 340 -13.35 15.62 -12.82
CA LEU A 340 -12.74 14.89 -13.94
C LEU A 340 -13.80 14.23 -14.82
N LEU A 341 -14.88 13.71 -14.24
CA LEU A 341 -15.97 13.11 -15.00
C LEU A 341 -16.68 14.12 -15.90
N ALA A 342 -16.96 15.34 -15.42
CA ALA A 342 -17.56 16.39 -16.24
C ALA A 342 -16.68 16.72 -17.46
N HIS A 343 -15.36 16.74 -17.27
CA HIS A 343 -14.42 16.94 -18.35
C HIS A 343 -14.37 15.75 -19.32
N LEU A 344 -14.39 14.51 -18.82
CA LEU A 344 -14.42 13.29 -19.64
C LEU A 344 -15.65 13.23 -20.55
N VAL A 345 -16.85 13.48 -20.02
CA VAL A 345 -18.10 13.43 -20.80
C VAL A 345 -18.18 14.52 -21.88
N ASN A 346 -17.41 15.59 -21.75
CA ASN A 346 -17.27 16.61 -22.79
C ASN A 346 -16.39 16.15 -23.95
N GLN A 347 -15.40 15.30 -23.69
CA GLN A 347 -14.45 14.80 -24.69
C GLN A 347 -14.95 13.56 -25.42
N THR A 348 -15.76 12.72 -24.76
CA THR A 348 -16.34 11.51 -25.36
C THR A 348 -17.69 11.16 -24.75
N GLN A 349 -18.57 10.58 -25.57
CA GLN A 349 -19.89 10.09 -25.20
C GLN A 349 -20.01 8.58 -25.42
N ASP A 350 -18.91 7.91 -25.74
CA ASP A 350 -18.87 6.44 -25.84
C ASP A 350 -18.98 5.85 -24.42
N PRO A 351 -20.08 5.17 -24.08
CA PRO A 351 -20.27 4.62 -22.74
C PRO A 351 -19.25 3.54 -22.40
N THR A 352 -18.66 2.87 -23.39
CA THR A 352 -17.62 1.86 -23.17
C THR A 352 -16.34 2.52 -22.68
N ILE A 353 -15.90 3.58 -23.38
CA ILE A 353 -14.69 4.33 -23.01
C ILE A 353 -14.86 4.98 -21.65
N LEU A 354 -16.04 5.57 -21.38
CA LEU A 354 -16.33 6.19 -20.08
C LEU A 354 -16.28 5.14 -18.96
N LYS A 355 -16.98 4.00 -19.10
CA LYS A 355 -16.96 2.95 -18.08
C LYS A 355 -15.56 2.39 -17.84
N ASP A 356 -14.80 2.15 -18.90
CA ASP A 356 -13.42 1.68 -18.81
C ASP A 356 -12.55 2.68 -18.05
N GLU A 357 -12.59 3.96 -18.41
CA GLU A 357 -11.79 4.99 -17.74
C GLU A 357 -12.19 5.15 -16.27
N LEU A 358 -13.49 5.13 -15.95
CA LEU A 358 -13.99 5.20 -14.57
C LEU A 358 -13.43 4.05 -13.71
N VAL A 359 -13.48 2.80 -14.20
CA VAL A 359 -12.89 1.65 -13.48
C VAL A 359 -11.38 1.84 -13.30
N ASN A 360 -10.67 2.30 -14.33
CA ASN A 360 -9.22 2.54 -14.24
C ASN A 360 -8.89 3.62 -13.19
N LEU A 361 -9.63 4.73 -13.15
CA LEU A 361 -9.43 5.78 -12.17
C LEU A 361 -9.73 5.32 -10.74
N LEU A 362 -10.73 4.46 -10.55
CA LEU A 362 -11.02 3.84 -9.25
C LEU A 362 -9.90 2.90 -8.79
N VAL A 363 -9.28 2.13 -9.69
CA VAL A 363 -8.04 1.36 -9.38
C VAL A 363 -6.97 2.32 -8.87
N ALA A 364 -6.77 3.43 -9.57
CA ALA A 364 -5.72 4.39 -9.27
C ALA A 364 -5.89 5.04 -7.89
N GLY A 365 -7.07 5.61 -7.62
CA GLY A 365 -7.34 6.41 -6.42
C GLY A 365 -7.62 5.59 -5.16
N ARG A 366 -8.21 4.39 -5.28
CA ARG A 366 -8.58 3.58 -4.11
C ARG A 366 -7.42 2.73 -3.60
N ASP A 367 -6.99 1.77 -4.41
CA ASP A 367 -6.17 0.65 -3.92
C ASP A 367 -4.73 1.07 -3.63
N THR A 368 -4.20 2.06 -4.35
CA THR A 368 -2.82 2.52 -4.16
C THR A 368 -2.64 3.29 -2.86
N THR A 369 -3.54 4.24 -2.56
CA THR A 369 -3.53 4.97 -1.29
C THR A 369 -3.90 4.05 -0.12
N MET A 370 -4.89 3.16 -0.28
CA MET A 370 -5.26 2.16 0.72
C MET A 370 -4.04 1.30 1.10
N CYS A 371 -3.28 0.83 0.10
CA CYS A 371 -2.04 0.08 0.31
C CYS A 371 -1.02 0.90 1.12
N LEU A 372 -0.73 2.14 0.70
CA LEU A 372 0.22 3.02 1.38
C LEU A 372 -0.16 3.21 2.86
N LEU A 373 -1.41 3.59 3.14
CA LEU A 373 -1.90 3.80 4.51
C LEU A 373 -1.81 2.51 5.35
N THR A 374 -2.17 1.38 4.75
CA THR A 374 -2.11 0.05 5.37
C THR A 374 -0.69 -0.27 5.84
N PHE A 375 0.31 -0.13 4.95
CA PHE A 375 1.70 -0.41 5.30
C PHE A 375 2.33 0.68 6.17
N CYS A 376 1.89 1.94 6.08
CA CYS A 376 2.30 2.98 7.04
C CYS A 376 1.93 2.58 8.46
N VAL A 377 0.67 2.21 8.69
CA VAL A 377 0.23 1.82 10.03
C VAL A 377 0.85 0.50 10.47
N TYR A 378 1.04 -0.46 9.57
CA TYR A 378 1.78 -1.68 9.90
C TYR A 378 3.20 -1.34 10.39
N MET A 379 3.94 -0.44 9.71
CA MET A 379 5.25 0.00 10.19
C MET A 379 5.16 0.70 11.56
N LEU A 380 4.14 1.52 11.82
CA LEU A 380 3.93 2.11 13.14
C LEU A 380 3.71 1.05 14.24
N THR A 381 3.02 -0.05 13.94
CA THR A 381 2.87 -1.16 14.91
C THR A 381 4.19 -1.87 15.23
N GLN A 382 5.18 -1.81 14.31
CA GLN A 382 6.48 -2.41 14.50
C GLN A 382 7.51 -1.45 15.11
N HIS A 383 7.23 -0.14 15.05
CA HIS A 383 8.15 0.93 15.44
C HIS A 383 7.49 2.00 16.33
N PRO A 384 7.15 1.68 17.60
CA PRO A 384 6.53 2.62 18.53
C PRO A 384 7.37 3.89 18.78
N GLU A 385 8.69 3.80 18.66
CA GLU A 385 9.62 4.94 18.74
C GLU A 385 9.42 5.94 17.60
N ILE A 386 9.14 5.44 16.39
CA ILE A 386 8.84 6.26 15.21
C ILE A 386 7.44 6.84 15.33
N GLU A 387 6.48 6.08 15.87
CA GLU A 387 5.14 6.59 16.19
C GLU A 387 5.22 7.80 17.12
N ALA A 388 5.95 7.69 18.23
CA ALA A 388 6.10 8.77 19.21
C ALA A 388 6.72 10.03 18.59
N ARG A 389 7.83 9.87 17.84
CA ARG A 389 8.53 10.97 17.17
C ARG A 389 7.66 11.65 16.11
N LEU A 390 6.94 10.87 15.30
CA LEU A 390 6.05 11.42 14.26
C LEU A 390 4.88 12.19 14.88
N ARG A 391 4.31 11.70 15.99
CA ARG A 391 3.25 12.42 16.72
C ARG A 391 3.75 13.75 17.28
N GLU A 392 4.95 13.78 17.83
CA GLU A 392 5.57 15.02 18.32
C GLU A 392 5.73 16.05 17.19
N GLU A 393 6.28 15.63 16.05
CA GLU A 393 6.41 16.50 14.86
C GLU A 393 5.04 17.02 14.38
N ILE A 394 4.02 16.17 14.35
CA ILE A 394 2.66 16.56 13.96
C ILE A 394 2.08 17.60 14.93
N PHE A 395 2.28 17.40 16.23
CA PHE A 395 1.78 18.32 17.25
C PHE A 395 2.49 19.67 17.22
N ASP A 396 3.77 19.70 16.86
CA ASP A 396 4.53 20.94 16.69
C ASP A 396 4.10 21.69 15.42
N LYS A 397 4.06 21.02 14.27
CA LYS A 397 3.81 21.66 12.96
C LYS A 397 2.35 21.97 12.68
N VAL A 398 1.44 21.07 13.08
CA VAL A 398 0.00 21.17 12.78
C VAL A 398 -0.77 21.53 14.04
N GLY A 399 -0.43 20.88 15.15
CA GLY A 399 -1.16 20.97 16.41
C GLY A 399 -1.96 19.70 16.71
N PRO A 400 -2.52 19.58 17.94
CA PRO A 400 -3.16 18.35 18.41
C PRO A 400 -4.52 18.04 17.79
N SER A 401 -5.22 19.04 17.24
CA SER A 401 -6.58 18.86 16.69
C SER A 401 -6.88 19.76 15.48
N GLN A 402 -5.93 20.58 15.07
CA GLN A 402 -6.07 21.49 13.95
C GLN A 402 -6.12 20.70 12.66
N ARG A 403 -6.92 21.21 11.72
CA ARG A 403 -6.98 20.68 10.37
C ARG A 403 -5.62 20.87 9.68
N PRO A 404 -5.03 19.82 9.09
CA PRO A 404 -3.80 19.94 8.32
C PRO A 404 -3.99 20.85 7.10
N THR A 405 -3.06 21.78 6.89
CA THR A 405 -2.99 22.58 5.65
C THR A 405 -1.92 22.02 4.72
N TYR A 406 -1.94 22.45 3.46
CA TYR A 406 -0.92 22.06 2.50
C TYR A 406 0.49 22.42 2.99
N GLU A 407 0.67 23.65 3.46
CA GLU A 407 1.96 24.18 3.92
C GLU A 407 2.50 23.34 5.08
N ALA A 408 1.63 22.94 6.02
CA ALA A 408 2.03 22.15 7.17
C ALA A 408 2.42 20.70 6.82
N MET A 409 1.89 20.17 5.71
CA MET A 409 2.12 18.79 5.27
C MET A 409 3.19 18.65 4.17
N ARG A 410 3.60 19.76 3.54
CA ARG A 410 4.50 19.76 2.37
C ARG A 410 5.78 18.95 2.55
N ASP A 411 6.32 18.94 3.77
CA ASP A 411 7.56 18.26 4.11
C ASP A 411 7.36 16.87 4.75
N MET A 412 6.11 16.44 4.98
CA MET A 412 5.77 15.16 5.60
C MET A 412 5.60 14.07 4.53
N ARG A 413 6.68 13.35 4.21
CA ARG A 413 6.69 12.32 3.15
C ARG A 413 6.95 10.90 3.68
N TYR A 414 6.15 9.92 3.25
CA TYR A 414 6.26 8.50 3.63
C TYR A 414 7.18 7.67 2.72
N VAL A 415 8.31 8.26 2.34
CA VAL A 415 9.18 7.74 1.28
C VAL A 415 9.70 6.33 1.60
N GLN A 416 9.96 6.04 2.88
CA GLN A 416 10.44 4.73 3.32
C GLN A 416 9.40 3.62 3.20
N VAL A 417 8.11 3.92 3.43
CA VAL A 417 7.03 2.94 3.25
C VAL A 417 6.86 2.64 1.77
N LEU A 418 6.88 3.64 0.90
CA LEU A 418 6.81 3.43 -0.56
C LEU A 418 8.01 2.64 -1.12
N ARG A 419 9.17 2.70 -0.45
CA ARG A 419 10.36 1.93 -0.84
C ARG A 419 10.22 0.45 -0.47
N LEU A 420 9.80 0.17 0.76
CA LEU A 420 9.61 -1.22 1.18
C LEU A 420 8.30 -1.77 0.61
N TYR A 421 7.18 -1.10 0.70
CA TYR A 421 5.89 -1.61 0.25
C TYR A 421 5.33 -0.74 -0.88
N PRO A 422 5.97 -0.72 -2.06
CA PRO A 422 5.46 0.03 -3.21
C PRO A 422 4.09 -0.52 -3.63
N PRO A 423 3.05 0.32 -3.77
CA PRO A 423 1.72 -0.15 -4.09
C PRO A 423 1.67 -1.02 -5.35
N VAL A 424 2.45 -0.71 -6.39
CA VAL A 424 2.57 -1.53 -7.61
C VAL A 424 3.98 -2.14 -7.68
N PRO A 425 4.17 -3.40 -7.23
CA PRO A 425 5.51 -3.99 -7.05
C PRO A 425 6.13 -4.52 -8.34
N PHE A 426 5.31 -4.77 -9.37
CA PHE A 426 5.69 -5.28 -10.69
C PHE A 426 5.01 -4.47 -11.78
N ASP A 427 5.72 -4.21 -12.88
CA ASP A 427 5.13 -3.66 -14.10
C ASP A 427 5.89 -4.17 -15.33
N SER A 428 5.22 -4.16 -16.48
CA SER A 428 5.69 -4.80 -17.71
C SER A 428 5.51 -3.89 -18.92
N ARG A 429 6.48 -3.91 -19.83
CA ARG A 429 6.35 -3.36 -21.18
C ARG A 429 6.78 -4.38 -22.21
N THR A 430 6.22 -4.34 -23.40
CA THR A 430 6.62 -5.20 -24.51
C THR A 430 7.42 -4.38 -25.51
N SER A 431 8.59 -4.87 -25.92
CA SER A 431 9.32 -4.26 -27.04
C SER A 431 8.48 -4.35 -28.31
N THR A 432 8.49 -3.30 -29.13
CA THR A 432 7.74 -3.27 -30.39
C THR A 432 8.37 -4.21 -31.44
N ASN A 433 8.03 -4.05 -32.72
CA ASN A 433 8.45 -4.94 -33.81
C ASN A 433 9.94 -4.83 -34.17
N SER A 434 10.78 -4.26 -33.32
CA SER A 434 12.22 -4.13 -33.51
C SER A 434 12.98 -4.47 -32.23
N PRO A 435 14.21 -5.02 -32.34
CA PRO A 435 15.04 -5.27 -31.16
C PRO A 435 15.48 -3.95 -30.53
N VAL A 436 15.69 -3.97 -29.21
CA VAL A 436 16.08 -2.82 -28.39
C VAL A 436 17.34 -3.17 -27.61
N LEU A 437 18.22 -2.19 -27.43
CA LEU A 437 19.39 -2.30 -26.57
C LEU A 437 19.13 -1.52 -25.28
N LEU A 438 19.18 -2.20 -24.14
CA LEU A 438 19.12 -1.58 -22.83
C LEU A 438 20.54 -1.40 -22.29
N ALA A 439 20.83 -0.23 -21.72
CA ALA A 439 22.17 0.07 -21.22
C ALA A 439 22.62 -0.90 -20.11
N GLY A 440 23.91 -1.24 -20.10
CA GLY A 440 24.54 -2.01 -19.02
C GLY A 440 24.61 -1.24 -17.69
N LYS A 441 25.07 -1.88 -16.62
CA LYS A 441 25.16 -1.28 -15.28
C LYS A 441 26.16 -0.12 -15.25
N SER A 442 27.31 -0.31 -15.90
CA SER A 442 28.35 0.69 -16.14
C SER A 442 28.42 1.05 -17.64
N PRO A 443 28.91 2.25 -18.02
CA PRO A 443 29.21 2.58 -19.42
C PRO A 443 30.17 1.61 -20.12
N SER A 444 30.98 0.87 -19.35
CA SER A 444 31.88 -0.17 -19.86
C SER A 444 31.20 -1.51 -20.14
N ASP A 445 30.01 -1.73 -19.57
CA ASP A 445 29.31 -3.01 -19.70
C ASP A 445 28.59 -3.07 -21.05
N PRO A 446 28.61 -4.22 -21.74
CA PRO A 446 27.86 -4.37 -22.97
C PRO A 446 26.35 -4.21 -22.72
N PRO A 447 25.60 -3.58 -23.65
CA PRO A 447 24.17 -3.42 -23.50
C PRO A 447 23.46 -4.78 -23.55
N THR A 448 22.29 -4.85 -22.90
CA THR A 448 21.41 -6.02 -22.94
C THR A 448 20.55 -5.98 -24.21
N TYR A 449 20.63 -7.03 -25.02
CA TYR A 449 19.79 -7.22 -26.20
C TYR A 449 18.40 -7.72 -25.83
N VAL A 450 17.38 -6.96 -26.21
CA VAL A 450 15.96 -7.29 -26.10
C VAL A 450 15.43 -7.58 -27.50
N SER A 451 15.00 -8.83 -27.76
CA SER A 451 14.40 -9.18 -29.05
C SER A 451 13.09 -8.41 -29.27
N ALA A 452 12.68 -8.24 -30.52
CA ALA A 452 11.35 -7.71 -30.85
C ALA A 452 10.23 -8.53 -30.18
N ASN A 453 9.11 -7.89 -29.84
CA ASN A 453 7.93 -8.53 -29.25
C ASN A 453 8.22 -9.33 -27.97
N THR A 454 9.11 -8.81 -27.12
CA THR A 454 9.53 -9.43 -25.86
C THR A 454 8.97 -8.64 -24.68
N GLY A 455 8.25 -9.33 -23.79
CA GLY A 455 7.80 -8.74 -22.54
C GLY A 455 9.00 -8.47 -21.63
N CYS A 456 9.10 -7.27 -21.09
CA CYS A 456 10.13 -6.81 -20.17
C CYS A 456 9.45 -6.47 -18.86
N LEU A 457 9.44 -7.45 -17.96
CA LEU A 457 8.91 -7.35 -16.61
C LEU A 457 10.00 -6.78 -15.70
N TYR A 458 9.67 -5.78 -14.91
CA TYR A 458 10.57 -5.24 -13.90
C TYR A 458 9.87 -5.17 -12.55
N THR A 459 10.66 -5.34 -11.48
CA THR A 459 10.14 -5.29 -10.11
C THR A 459 10.82 -4.18 -9.32
N VAL A 460 10.02 -3.15 -9.01
CA VAL A 460 10.44 -2.10 -8.10
C VAL A 460 10.56 -2.63 -6.68
N PHE A 461 9.79 -3.65 -6.31
CA PHE A 461 9.81 -4.27 -4.98
C PHE A 461 11.19 -4.86 -4.62
N LEU A 462 11.80 -5.65 -5.50
CA LEU A 462 13.15 -6.17 -5.27
C LEU A 462 14.20 -5.08 -5.48
N MET A 463 14.07 -4.26 -6.54
CA MET A 463 15.01 -3.18 -6.82
C MET A 463 15.16 -2.22 -5.63
N HIS A 464 14.07 -1.87 -4.95
CA HIS A 464 14.06 -0.97 -3.80
C HIS A 464 14.68 -1.58 -2.53
N ARG A 465 14.96 -2.88 -2.52
CA ARG A 465 15.52 -3.66 -1.40
C ARG A 465 16.94 -4.13 -1.60
N ARG A 466 17.52 -3.90 -2.78
CA ARG A 466 18.86 -4.33 -3.13
C ARG A 466 19.90 -3.62 -2.28
N GLU A 467 20.73 -4.37 -1.59
CA GLU A 467 21.82 -3.84 -0.75
C GLU A 467 22.89 -3.11 -1.58
N ASP A 468 23.14 -3.55 -2.82
CA ASP A 468 24.09 -2.87 -3.71
C ASP A 468 23.59 -1.49 -4.18
N LEU A 469 22.29 -1.22 -4.07
CA LEU A 469 21.68 0.07 -4.41
C LEU A 469 21.40 0.94 -3.17
N TRP A 470 21.08 0.34 -2.03
CA TRP A 470 20.57 1.05 -0.84
C TRP A 470 21.45 0.93 0.41
N GLY A 471 22.55 0.18 0.32
CA GLY A 471 23.45 -0.12 1.43
C GLY A 471 23.09 -1.39 2.20
N PRO A 472 23.93 -1.82 3.16
CA PRO A 472 23.72 -3.05 3.94
C PRO A 472 22.47 -3.03 4.83
N ASP A 473 21.92 -1.85 5.09
CA ASP A 473 20.68 -1.65 5.85
C ASP A 473 19.45 -1.49 4.94
N ALA A 474 19.53 -1.91 3.66
CA ALA A 474 18.45 -1.77 2.68
C ALA A 474 17.12 -2.37 3.15
N LEU A 475 17.15 -3.43 3.95
CA LEU A 475 15.93 -4.06 4.45
C LEU A 475 15.39 -3.41 5.73
N LYS A 476 16.16 -2.55 6.41
CA LYS A 476 15.73 -1.88 7.64
C LYS A 476 14.72 -0.78 7.33
N PHE A 477 13.62 -0.74 8.08
CA PHE A 477 12.74 0.43 8.11
C PHE A 477 13.41 1.55 8.90
N ASP A 478 13.85 2.59 8.20
CA ASP A 478 14.54 3.75 8.75
C ASP A 478 14.17 4.97 7.89
N PRO A 479 13.24 5.81 8.35
CA PRO A 479 12.84 7.02 7.63
C PRO A 479 13.98 8.03 7.42
N ASP A 480 14.97 8.06 8.30
CA ASP A 480 16.02 9.09 8.32
C ASP A 480 17.00 8.94 7.14
N ARG A 481 16.95 7.82 6.41
CA ARG A 481 17.79 7.60 5.21
C ARG A 481 17.53 8.58 4.07
N PHE A 482 16.37 9.25 4.09
CA PHE A 482 16.02 10.28 3.11
C PHE A 482 16.36 11.69 3.62
N LEU A 483 16.93 11.80 4.81
CA LEU A 483 17.31 13.05 5.46
C LEU A 483 18.83 13.14 5.70
N ASP A 484 19.50 12.00 5.82
CA ASP A 484 20.93 11.93 6.09
C ASP A 484 21.81 11.72 4.84
N HIS A 485 23.11 11.51 5.07
CA HIS A 485 24.11 11.30 4.03
C HIS A 485 23.80 10.16 3.04
N ARG A 486 22.95 9.18 3.41
CA ARG A 486 22.56 8.05 2.54
C ARG A 486 21.76 8.53 1.34
N LEU A 487 20.97 9.60 1.48
CA LEU A 487 20.25 10.23 0.37
C LEU A 487 21.20 10.59 -0.77
N HIS A 488 22.25 11.36 -0.43
CA HIS A 488 23.24 11.83 -1.40
C HIS A 488 24.17 10.74 -1.90
N LYS A 489 24.42 9.72 -1.07
CA LYS A 489 25.26 8.58 -1.45
C LYS A 489 24.58 7.65 -2.45
N TYR A 490 23.31 7.32 -2.25
CA TYR A 490 22.63 6.26 -2.99
C TYR A 490 21.58 6.79 -3.97
N LEU A 491 20.66 7.65 -3.52
CA LEU A 491 19.48 8.04 -4.30
C LEU A 491 19.74 9.22 -5.24
N THR A 492 20.39 10.29 -4.77
CA THR A 492 20.66 11.48 -5.60
C THR A 492 21.43 11.15 -6.89
N PRO A 493 22.46 10.28 -6.88
CA PRO A 493 23.21 9.94 -8.10
C PRO A 493 22.42 9.08 -9.09
N ASN A 494 21.45 8.30 -8.60
CA ASN A 494 20.64 7.43 -9.44
C ASN A 494 19.17 7.39 -8.98
N PRO A 495 18.35 8.38 -9.37
CA PRO A 495 16.94 8.45 -8.96
C PRO A 495 16.11 7.22 -9.38
N PHE A 496 16.52 6.48 -10.40
CA PHE A 496 15.81 5.30 -10.89
C PHE A 496 15.92 4.09 -9.96
N ILE A 497 16.72 4.13 -8.89
CA ILE A 497 16.65 3.11 -7.84
C ILE A 497 15.36 3.22 -7.03
N PHE A 498 14.62 4.33 -7.14
CA PHE A 498 13.37 4.61 -6.41
C PHE A 498 12.27 5.11 -7.36
N CYS A 499 11.36 4.21 -7.75
CA CYS A 499 10.28 4.47 -8.70
C CYS A 499 8.90 4.00 -8.19
N PRO A 500 8.44 4.43 -7.00
CA PRO A 500 7.13 4.00 -6.47
C PRO A 500 5.94 4.51 -7.32
N PHE A 501 6.14 5.55 -8.13
CA PHE A 501 5.15 6.12 -9.05
C PHE A 501 5.50 5.89 -10.53
N ASN A 502 6.40 4.93 -10.81
CA ASN A 502 7.07 4.78 -12.10
C ASN A 502 7.84 6.04 -12.53
N ALA A 503 8.20 6.13 -13.80
CA ALA A 503 8.96 7.23 -14.39
C ALA A 503 8.59 7.42 -15.86
N GLY A 504 9.10 8.51 -16.46
CA GLY A 504 8.93 8.82 -17.88
C GLY A 504 7.49 9.19 -18.28
N PRO A 505 7.12 9.09 -19.56
CA PRO A 505 5.83 9.59 -20.06
C PRO A 505 4.59 8.95 -19.41
N ARG A 506 4.73 7.71 -18.89
CA ARG A 506 3.67 6.98 -18.16
C ARG A 506 3.76 7.09 -16.64
N ILE A 507 4.49 8.07 -16.09
CA ILE A 507 4.52 8.38 -14.66
C ILE A 507 3.11 8.60 -14.10
N CYS A 508 2.87 8.28 -12.82
CA CYS A 508 1.56 8.48 -12.18
C CYS A 508 1.09 9.95 -12.28
N LEU A 509 -0.16 10.20 -12.69
CA LEU A 509 -0.78 11.55 -12.62
C LEU A 509 -1.15 11.92 -11.19
N GLY A 510 -1.73 10.96 -10.46
CA GLY A 510 -2.20 11.16 -9.09
C GLY A 510 -1.08 11.16 -8.05
N GLN A 511 0.19 11.38 -8.42
CA GLN A 511 1.30 11.33 -7.47
C GLN A 511 1.11 12.33 -6.32
N GLN A 512 0.81 13.59 -6.64
CA GLN A 512 0.61 14.62 -5.61
C GLN A 512 -0.68 14.38 -4.83
N PHE A 513 -1.77 14.00 -5.53
CA PHE A 513 -3.03 13.62 -4.91
C PHE A 513 -2.83 12.51 -3.85
N ALA A 514 -2.13 11.42 -4.21
CA ALA A 514 -1.88 10.31 -3.30
C ALA A 514 -1.00 10.71 -2.10
N TYR A 515 0.00 11.58 -2.29
CA TYR A 515 0.77 12.12 -1.18
C TYR A 515 -0.11 12.94 -0.24
N HIS A 516 -0.92 13.86 -0.76
CA HIS A 516 -1.77 14.72 0.07
C HIS A 516 -2.84 13.92 0.80
N GLU A 517 -3.56 13.05 0.11
CA GLU A 517 -4.61 12.21 0.69
C GLU A 517 -4.06 11.32 1.82
N ALA A 518 -2.92 10.64 1.57
CA ALA A 518 -2.30 9.78 2.56
C ALA A 518 -1.74 10.56 3.75
N THR A 519 -1.05 11.69 3.49
CA THR A 519 -0.50 12.54 4.55
C THR A 519 -1.60 13.11 5.41
N PHE A 520 -2.66 13.63 4.79
CA PHE A 520 -3.80 14.19 5.51
C PHE A 520 -4.41 13.15 6.45
N TYR A 521 -4.71 11.95 5.94
CA TYR A 521 -5.30 10.90 6.76
C TYR A 521 -4.38 10.46 7.91
N LEU A 522 -3.08 10.26 7.65
CA LEU A 522 -2.13 9.84 8.68
C LEU A 522 -1.93 10.90 9.77
N VAL A 523 -1.91 12.18 9.41
CA VAL A 523 -1.86 13.27 10.39
C VAL A 523 -3.09 13.24 11.29
N ARG A 524 -4.31 13.16 10.70
CA ARG A 524 -5.56 13.08 11.49
C ARG A 524 -5.62 11.82 12.36
N LEU A 525 -5.19 10.68 11.82
CA LEU A 525 -5.11 9.41 12.53
C LEU A 525 -4.19 9.52 13.75
N LEU A 526 -3.00 10.10 13.60
CA LEU A 526 -2.03 10.30 14.66
C LEU A 526 -2.38 11.44 15.61
N GLN A 527 -3.20 12.41 15.21
CA GLN A 527 -3.79 13.34 16.16
C GLN A 527 -4.75 12.63 17.12
N GLN A 528 -5.57 11.71 16.59
CA GLN A 528 -6.65 11.09 17.34
C GLN A 528 -6.27 9.78 18.05
N PHE A 529 -5.27 9.04 17.57
CA PHE A 529 -4.94 7.69 18.06
C PHE A 529 -3.45 7.47 18.29
N SER A 530 -3.11 6.73 19.35
CA SER A 530 -1.75 6.31 19.69
C SER A 530 -1.69 4.81 20.02
N ASN A 531 -0.49 4.27 20.24
CA ASN A 531 -0.24 2.92 20.70
C ASN A 531 -0.82 1.86 19.74
N PHE A 532 -0.38 1.92 18.49
CA PHE A 532 -0.88 1.06 17.40
C PHE A 532 -0.36 -0.37 17.59
N ARG A 533 -1.25 -1.36 17.61
CA ARG A 533 -0.89 -2.77 17.80
C ARG A 533 -1.72 -3.69 16.91
N LEU A 534 -1.11 -4.76 16.42
CA LEU A 534 -1.82 -5.86 15.78
C LEU A 534 -2.67 -6.60 16.82
N ASP A 535 -3.90 -6.99 16.48
CA ASP A 535 -4.67 -7.94 17.28
C ASP A 535 -4.20 -9.38 16.95
N GLU A 536 -3.40 -9.97 17.83
CA GLU A 536 -2.78 -11.29 17.59
C GLU A 536 -3.78 -12.44 17.50
N LYS A 537 -5.01 -12.26 17.99
CA LYS A 537 -6.06 -13.29 17.98
C LYS A 537 -6.87 -13.28 16.69
N GLU A 538 -7.06 -12.10 16.10
CA GLU A 538 -7.93 -11.92 14.94
C GLU A 538 -7.19 -11.91 13.61
N ASN A 539 -5.86 -11.72 13.61
CA ASN A 539 -5.05 -11.65 12.39
C ASN A 539 -4.59 -13.03 11.89
N ILE A 540 -4.52 -13.18 10.57
CA ILE A 540 -3.85 -14.34 9.95
C ILE A 540 -2.36 -14.27 10.25
N LYS A 541 -1.83 -15.34 10.84
CA LYS A 541 -0.40 -15.46 11.12
C LYS A 541 0.35 -15.89 9.85
N PRO A 542 1.56 -15.35 9.62
CA PRO A 542 2.45 -15.85 8.59
C PRO A 542 2.69 -17.35 8.73
N PRO A 543 2.84 -18.08 7.61
CA PRO A 543 3.22 -19.49 7.65
C PRO A 543 4.48 -19.71 8.50
N ALA A 544 4.48 -20.75 9.33
CA ALA A 544 5.61 -21.03 10.23
C ALA A 544 6.95 -21.20 9.48
N SER A 545 6.90 -21.67 8.22
CA SER A 545 8.06 -21.81 7.33
C SER A 545 8.76 -20.49 7.04
N TRP A 546 8.08 -19.34 7.16
CA TRP A 546 8.67 -18.04 6.86
C TRP A 546 9.76 -17.63 7.84
N LYS A 547 9.73 -18.11 9.08
CA LYS A 547 10.74 -17.78 10.11
C LYS A 547 12.17 -18.10 9.69
N ASN A 548 12.34 -19.09 8.80
CA ASN A 548 13.64 -19.52 8.29
C ASN A 548 13.97 -18.93 6.90
N ALA A 549 13.11 -18.04 6.37
CA ALA A 549 13.35 -17.39 5.09
C ALA A 549 14.42 -16.30 5.21
N LYS A 550 14.87 -15.77 4.07
CA LYS A 550 15.78 -14.61 4.03
C LYS A 550 15.00 -13.29 4.05
N GLY A 551 15.68 -12.23 4.46
CA GLY A 551 15.20 -10.85 4.36
C GLY A 551 13.94 -10.55 5.19
N LEU A 552 13.10 -9.63 4.71
CA LEU A 552 11.92 -9.16 5.44
C LEU A 552 10.89 -10.25 5.69
N LYS A 553 10.75 -11.22 4.78
CA LYS A 553 9.80 -12.34 4.89
C LYS A 553 9.88 -13.06 6.22
N ALA A 554 11.08 -13.22 6.79
CA ALA A 554 11.26 -13.91 8.07
C ALA A 554 10.82 -13.10 9.30
N GLN A 555 10.69 -11.79 9.14
CA GLN A 555 10.34 -10.85 10.21
C GLN A 555 8.89 -10.37 10.12
N GLU A 556 8.18 -10.69 9.03
CA GLU A 556 6.80 -10.27 8.85
C GLU A 556 5.89 -10.83 9.94
N LYS A 557 4.93 -10.01 10.38
CA LYS A 557 3.81 -10.41 11.25
C LYS A 557 2.48 -10.46 10.53
N ILE A 558 2.50 -10.20 9.22
CA ILE A 558 1.34 -10.17 8.31
C ILE A 558 1.65 -11.02 7.07
N VAL A 559 0.62 -11.31 6.27
CA VAL A 559 0.79 -11.99 4.98
C VAL A 559 0.57 -10.98 3.86
N PRO A 560 1.62 -10.27 3.37
CA PRO A 560 1.48 -9.39 2.24
C PRO A 560 1.21 -10.20 0.96
N SER A 561 0.48 -9.62 0.02
CA SER A 561 0.08 -10.27 -1.23
C SER A 561 -0.12 -9.24 -2.34
N VAL A 562 -0.23 -9.72 -3.58
CA VAL A 562 -0.32 -8.87 -4.77
C VAL A 562 -1.40 -9.40 -5.71
N HIS A 563 -2.36 -8.54 -6.06
CA HIS A 563 -3.15 -8.72 -7.29
C HIS A 563 -2.56 -7.83 -8.37
N LEU A 564 -2.92 -6.55 -8.35
CA LEU A 564 -2.37 -5.47 -9.15
C LEU A 564 -1.60 -4.52 -8.24
N THR A 565 -2.18 -4.24 -7.06
CA THR A 565 -1.52 -3.55 -5.97
C THR A 565 -1.16 -4.51 -4.83
N MET A 566 -0.24 -4.09 -3.97
CA MET A 566 0.05 -4.77 -2.72
C MET A 566 -1.09 -4.58 -1.72
N PHE A 567 -1.37 -5.62 -0.95
CA PHE A 567 -2.31 -5.58 0.17
C PHE A 567 -1.87 -6.59 1.23
N VAL A 568 -2.48 -6.53 2.41
CA VAL A 568 -2.36 -7.57 3.43
C VAL A 568 -3.52 -8.53 3.26
N LYS A 569 -3.26 -9.84 3.18
CA LYS A 569 -4.34 -10.84 3.13
C LYS A 569 -5.27 -10.60 4.33
N PRO A 570 -6.54 -10.23 4.09
CA PRO A 570 -7.42 -9.83 5.16
C PRO A 570 -7.66 -11.02 6.09
N PRO A 571 -7.75 -10.77 7.40
CA PRO A 571 -7.92 -9.46 8.01
C PRO A 571 -6.60 -8.79 8.47
N LEU A 572 -6.56 -7.44 8.49
CA LEU A 572 -5.56 -6.62 9.21
C LEU A 572 -6.25 -5.86 10.36
N ARG A 573 -6.36 -6.55 11.49
CA ARG A 573 -7.00 -6.08 12.71
C ARG A 573 -6.05 -5.34 13.62
N LEU A 574 -6.44 -4.12 13.98
CA LEU A 574 -5.64 -3.24 14.83
C LEU A 574 -6.37 -2.84 16.10
N ARG A 575 -5.59 -2.61 17.15
CA ARG A 575 -5.97 -1.90 18.37
C ARG A 575 -5.16 -0.62 18.49
N MET A 576 -5.79 0.41 19.02
CA MET A 576 -5.24 1.76 19.19
C MET A 576 -5.94 2.43 20.37
N THR A 577 -5.28 3.40 20.98
CA THR A 577 -5.79 4.18 22.12
C THR A 577 -6.22 5.56 21.65
N VAL A 578 -7.42 6.01 22.04
CA VAL A 578 -7.92 7.36 21.69
C VAL A 578 -7.14 8.42 22.48
N ALA A 579 -6.37 9.26 21.78
CA ALA A 579 -5.41 10.19 22.35
C ALA A 579 -6.07 11.36 23.11
N MET A 580 -7.30 11.77 22.75
CA MET A 580 -7.97 12.94 23.35
C MET A 580 -8.23 12.83 24.86
N LYS A 581 -8.35 11.62 25.43
CA LYS A 581 -8.51 11.46 26.88
C LYS A 581 -7.26 11.86 27.68
N THR A 582 -6.09 11.82 27.06
CA THR A 582 -4.79 12.03 27.74
C THR A 582 -4.35 13.49 27.71
N TYR A 583 -4.43 14.16 26.55
CA TYR A 583 -3.93 15.53 26.40
C TYR A 583 -4.92 16.59 26.89
N GLN A 584 -6.20 16.51 26.52
CA GLN A 584 -7.19 17.48 26.97
C GLN A 584 -7.51 17.36 28.46
N SER A 585 -7.41 16.16 29.05
CA SER A 585 -7.57 15.98 30.50
C SER A 585 -6.43 16.66 31.27
N ALA A 586 -5.18 16.37 30.92
CA ALA A 586 -4.02 17.01 31.55
C ALA A 586 -4.01 18.54 31.32
N HIS A 587 -4.27 18.99 30.08
CA HIS A 587 -4.19 20.40 29.73
C HIS A 587 -5.40 21.21 30.23
N ARG A 588 -6.63 20.67 30.28
CA ARG A 588 -7.78 21.33 30.94
C ARG A 588 -7.60 21.39 32.45
N THR A 589 -7.09 20.35 33.08
CA THR A 589 -6.88 20.36 34.53
C THR A 589 -5.81 21.38 34.92
N ILE A 590 -4.75 21.53 34.12
CA ILE A 590 -3.68 22.51 34.38
C ILE A 590 -4.08 23.94 33.97
N SER A 591 -4.87 24.12 32.90
CA SER A 591 -5.30 25.45 32.45
C SER A 591 -6.43 26.05 33.27
N THR A 592 -7.32 25.23 33.83
CA THR A 592 -8.40 25.67 34.73
C THR A 592 -7.92 25.94 36.16
N MET A 593 -6.71 25.50 36.52
CA MET A 593 -6.05 25.95 37.74
C MET A 593 -5.62 27.42 37.59
N GLY A 594 -6.14 28.30 38.46
CA GLY A 594 -5.83 29.73 38.54
C GLY A 594 -4.41 30.05 39.00
N LEU A 595 -3.41 29.34 38.47
CA LEU A 595 -2.01 29.46 38.83
C LEU A 595 -1.27 30.49 37.94
N PRO A 596 -0.27 31.20 38.48
CA PRO A 596 0.64 32.06 37.70
C PRO A 596 1.44 31.26 36.63
N PRO A 597 2.08 31.94 35.67
CA PRO A 597 2.76 31.30 34.54
C PRO A 597 3.90 30.33 34.93
N GLY A 598 4.67 30.66 35.97
CA GLY A 598 5.79 29.82 36.45
C GLY A 598 5.35 28.43 36.96
N PRO A 599 4.38 28.34 37.89
CA PRO A 599 3.83 27.07 38.34
C PRO A 599 3.15 26.24 37.24
N LYS A 600 2.52 26.87 36.25
CA LYS A 600 1.94 26.18 35.08
C LYS A 600 3.03 25.50 34.23
N TYR A 601 4.16 26.17 34.05
CA TYR A 601 5.33 25.61 33.35
C TYR A 601 5.95 24.41 34.08
N ILE A 602 6.01 24.46 35.41
CA ILE A 602 6.50 23.34 36.24
C ILE A 602 5.54 22.15 36.20
N LEU A 603 4.23 22.38 36.25
CA LEU A 603 3.20 21.33 36.15
C LEU A 603 3.17 20.67 34.77
N SER A 604 3.42 21.41 33.68
CA SER A 604 3.54 20.82 32.34
C SER A 604 4.78 19.93 32.17
N LEU A 605 5.79 20.07 33.03
CA LEU A 605 7.00 19.23 33.05
C LEU A 605 6.84 17.96 33.92
N MET A 606 5.78 17.86 34.74
CA MET A 606 5.57 16.70 35.62
C MET A 606 5.44 15.34 34.92
N PRO A 607 4.80 15.21 33.74
CA PRO A 607 4.77 13.94 33.01
C PRO A 607 6.16 13.42 32.62
N ALA A 608 7.15 14.31 32.48
CA ALA A 608 8.55 13.96 32.22
C ALA A 608 9.35 13.67 33.51
N LEU A 609 8.95 14.26 34.65
CA LEU A 609 9.61 14.07 35.95
C LEU A 609 9.17 12.79 36.68
N VAL A 610 7.92 12.34 36.50
CA VAL A 610 7.41 11.11 37.15
C VAL A 610 8.18 9.85 36.73
N PRO A 611 8.50 9.63 35.44
CA PRO A 611 9.39 8.54 35.03
C PRO A 611 10.79 8.68 35.61
N LEU A 612 11.32 9.90 35.72
CA LEU A 612 12.65 10.16 36.28
C LEU A 612 12.73 9.82 37.77
N VAL A 613 11.72 10.19 38.55
CA VAL A 613 11.61 9.87 39.98
C VAL A 613 11.37 8.36 40.18
N ALA A 614 10.55 7.72 39.33
CA ALA A 614 10.34 6.27 39.37
C ALA A 614 11.62 5.48 39.02
N VAL A 615 12.42 5.97 38.06
CA VAL A 615 13.73 5.39 37.70
C VAL A 615 14.75 5.59 38.81
N LEU A 616 14.80 6.77 39.45
CA LEU A 616 15.71 7.05 40.56
C LEU A 616 15.36 6.26 41.83
N LEU A 617 14.06 6.11 42.14
CA LEU A 617 13.58 5.27 43.24
C LEU A 617 13.75 3.79 42.95
N GLY A 618 13.51 3.35 41.70
CA GLY A 618 13.77 1.99 41.25
C GLY A 618 15.26 1.63 41.30
N ALA A 619 16.14 2.56 40.90
CA ALA A 619 17.59 2.42 41.02
C ALA A 619 18.03 2.37 42.48
N SER A 620 17.46 3.22 43.35
CA SER A 620 17.74 3.21 44.79
C SER A 620 17.30 1.90 45.46
N ASN A 621 16.11 1.39 45.14
CA ASN A 621 15.62 0.12 45.68
C ASN A 621 16.45 -1.06 45.16
N TYR A 622 16.78 -1.07 43.86
CA TYR A 622 17.62 -2.10 43.25
C TYR A 622 19.03 -2.13 43.85
N ILE A 623 19.65 -0.96 44.07
CA ILE A 623 20.98 -0.85 44.70
C ILE A 623 20.94 -1.31 46.16
N SER A 624 19.88 -0.96 46.91
CA SER A 624 19.71 -1.40 48.31
C SER A 624 19.53 -2.92 48.46
N HIS A 625 18.89 -3.57 47.48
CA HIS A 625 18.60 -5.01 47.52
C HIS A 625 19.73 -5.88 46.96
N THR A 626 20.54 -5.37 46.03
CA THR A 626 21.54 -6.20 45.32
C THR A 626 22.97 -6.03 45.80
N ARG A 627 23.31 -4.96 46.53
CA ARG A 627 24.63 -4.79 47.14
C ARG A 627 24.47 -4.18 48.53
N LYS A 628 25.06 -4.79 49.57
CA LYS A 628 25.18 -4.23 50.94
C LYS A 628 26.04 -2.96 50.95
N LEU A 629 25.57 -1.89 50.30
CA LEU A 629 26.16 -0.56 50.30
C LEU A 629 25.19 0.36 51.04
N SER A 630 25.62 0.87 52.20
CA SER A 630 24.91 1.93 52.91
C SER A 630 24.98 3.21 52.08
N LEU A 631 23.83 3.71 51.61
CA LEU A 631 23.76 5.02 50.97
C LEU A 631 24.16 6.10 52.00
N PRO A 632 24.96 7.11 51.62
CA PRO A 632 25.38 8.16 52.54
C PRO A 632 24.18 8.93 53.12
N SER A 633 24.26 9.27 54.41
CA SER A 633 23.23 9.99 55.18
C SER A 633 22.84 11.38 54.65
N TRP A 634 23.53 11.89 53.63
CA TRP A 634 23.23 13.18 52.98
C TRP A 634 22.31 13.06 51.76
N LEU A 635 22.04 11.86 51.23
CA LEU A 635 21.16 11.66 50.07
C LEU A 635 19.66 12.03 50.29
N PRO A 636 19.09 11.99 51.51
CA PRO A 636 17.73 12.49 51.76
C PRO A 636 17.60 14.01 51.64
N PHE A 637 18.70 14.76 51.77
CA PHE A 637 18.68 16.22 51.86
C PHE A 637 18.28 16.92 50.54
N PRO A 638 18.79 16.49 49.36
CA PRO A 638 18.34 17.02 48.06
C PRO A 638 16.89 16.65 47.72
N LEU A 639 16.43 15.45 48.10
CA LEU A 639 15.04 15.02 47.85
C LEU A 639 14.05 15.81 48.71
N ALA A 640 14.39 16.08 49.97
CA ALA A 640 13.61 16.94 50.86
C ALA A 640 13.53 18.38 50.32
N LEU A 641 14.62 18.93 49.77
CA LEU A 641 14.65 20.26 49.15
C LEU A 641 13.73 20.40 47.93
N VAL A 642 13.48 19.32 47.19
CA VAL A 642 12.56 19.30 46.04
C VAL A 642 11.11 19.06 46.48
N LEU A 643 10.87 18.27 47.54
CA LEU A 643 9.53 17.92 48.01
C LEU A 643 8.92 18.97 48.96
N LEU A 644 9.73 19.67 49.76
CA LEU A 644 9.28 20.71 50.70
C LEU A 644 8.48 21.86 50.06
N PRO A 645 8.88 22.41 48.89
CA PRO A 645 8.09 23.42 48.19
C PRO A 645 6.74 22.87 47.70
N VAL A 646 6.72 21.63 47.20
CA VAL A 646 5.51 20.97 46.67
C VAL A 646 4.51 20.70 47.79
N ILE A 647 4.98 20.21 48.94
CA ILE A 647 4.15 19.97 50.13
C ILE A 647 3.62 21.29 50.71
N ARG A 648 4.43 22.36 50.74
CA ARG A 648 3.96 23.70 51.16
C ARG A 648 2.91 24.28 50.23
N ILE A 649 3.04 24.10 48.92
CA ILE A 649 2.06 24.55 47.92
C ILE A 649 0.73 23.79 48.08
N PHE A 650 0.80 22.48 48.32
CA PHE A 650 -0.38 21.65 48.61
C PHE A 650 -1.06 22.04 49.93
N HIS A 651 -0.30 22.25 51.01
CA HIS A 651 -0.83 22.66 52.31
C HIS A 651 -1.50 24.05 52.24
N PHE A 652 -0.88 25.00 51.54
CA PHE A 652 -1.44 26.35 51.34
C PHE A 652 -2.73 26.35 50.50
N HIS A 653 -2.82 25.52 49.45
CA HIS A 653 -4.02 25.41 48.62
C HIS A 653 -5.15 24.63 49.32
N TYR A 654 -4.80 23.66 50.17
CA TYR A 654 -5.78 22.91 50.96
C TYR A 654 -6.45 23.78 52.03
N LEU A 655 -5.68 24.59 52.78
CA LEU A 655 -6.25 25.56 53.75
C LEU A 655 -7.20 26.55 53.07
N ARG A 656 -6.91 26.91 51.81
CA ARG A 656 -7.75 27.79 51.00
C ARG A 656 -9.03 27.12 50.47
N LEU A 657 -9.02 25.80 50.26
CA LEU A 657 -10.18 25.01 49.85
C LEU A 657 -11.09 24.65 51.04
N CYS A 658 -10.54 24.55 52.24
CA CYS A 658 -11.32 24.34 53.46
C CYS A 658 -12.06 25.60 53.95
N ASP A 659 -11.65 26.78 53.51
CA ASP A 659 -12.25 28.06 53.93
C ASP A 659 -13.38 28.55 53.00
N ASP A 660 -13.76 27.77 51.98
CA ASP A 660 -14.83 28.15 51.06
C ASP A 660 -16.07 27.24 51.19
N ARG A 661 -17.20 27.90 51.43
CA ARG A 661 -18.49 27.32 51.82
C ARG A 661 -19.03 26.31 50.81
N ASN A 662 -18.66 25.02 50.90
CA ASN A 662 -19.37 23.96 50.15
C ASN A 662 -19.39 22.56 50.79
N ALA A 663 -18.85 22.37 51.99
CA ALA A 663 -18.83 21.06 52.66
C ALA A 663 -20.21 20.52 53.14
N ARG A 664 -21.33 21.26 52.94
CA ARG A 664 -22.68 20.81 53.35
C ARG A 664 -23.56 20.26 52.21
N ARG A 665 -23.09 20.22 50.96
CA ARG A 665 -23.93 19.85 49.79
C ARG A 665 -23.75 18.44 49.24
N LEU A 666 -22.77 17.68 49.70
CA LEU A 666 -22.52 16.31 49.21
C LEU A 666 -22.77 15.32 50.34
N GLY A 667 -24.03 14.90 50.47
CA GLY A 667 -24.44 13.85 51.41
C GLY A 667 -23.60 12.60 51.21
N ALA A 668 -22.81 12.27 52.22
CA ALA A 668 -21.92 11.13 52.26
C ALA A 668 -22.23 10.24 53.46
N ASP A 669 -23.48 9.77 53.54
CA ASP A 669 -23.78 8.57 54.33
C ASP A 669 -23.70 7.38 53.38
N ARG A 670 -22.58 6.65 53.45
CA ARG A 670 -22.32 5.23 53.06
C ARG A 670 -20.97 5.05 52.36
N LEU A 671 -19.91 4.91 53.14
CA LEU A 671 -18.71 4.11 52.81
C LEU A 671 -18.17 3.52 54.14
N PRO A 672 -17.69 2.27 54.18
CA PRO A 672 -17.40 1.55 55.42
C PRO A 672 -16.13 2.07 56.13
N ALA A 673 -16.16 1.98 57.45
CA ALA A 673 -15.22 2.59 58.39
C ALA A 673 -13.76 2.12 58.23
N LEU A 674 -12.89 3.01 57.77
CA LEU A 674 -11.49 3.04 58.20
C LEU A 674 -11.46 3.63 59.63
N LYS A 675 -10.77 2.99 60.57
CA LYS A 675 -10.72 3.42 61.98
C LYS A 675 -10.03 4.77 62.20
N GLU A 676 -9.33 5.31 61.20
CA GLU A 676 -8.90 6.71 61.16
C GLU A 676 -9.03 7.28 59.73
N PRO A 677 -9.38 8.57 59.56
CA PRO A 677 -9.41 9.20 58.25
C PRO A 677 -8.02 9.26 57.62
N PHE A 678 -7.89 8.93 56.33
CA PHE A 678 -6.63 8.88 55.57
C PHE A 678 -5.73 10.12 55.73
N TRP A 679 -6.34 11.29 55.89
CA TRP A 679 -5.66 12.58 56.08
C TRP A 679 -5.03 12.75 57.47
N VAL A 680 -5.52 12.05 58.51
CA VAL A 680 -4.88 12.01 59.84
C VAL A 680 -3.55 11.25 59.77
N ILE A 681 -3.50 10.17 58.97
CA ILE A 681 -2.29 9.38 58.72
C ILE A 681 -1.25 10.23 57.97
N VAL A 682 -1.67 10.95 56.93
CA VAL A 682 -0.79 11.84 56.15
C VAL A 682 -0.24 13.01 56.99
N SER A 683 -1.06 13.59 57.88
CA SER A 683 -0.62 14.65 58.80
C SER A 683 0.47 14.16 59.75
N ARG A 684 0.29 12.98 60.36
CA ARG A 684 1.28 12.39 61.27
C ARG A 684 2.55 11.93 60.56
N MET A 685 2.44 11.45 59.32
CA MET A 685 3.61 11.19 58.47
C MET A 685 4.41 12.46 58.21
N SER A 686 3.75 13.61 58.01
CA SER A 686 4.41 14.90 57.82
C SER A 686 5.09 15.40 59.09
N GLU A 687 4.47 15.26 60.26
CA GLU A 687 5.07 15.62 61.56
C GLU A 687 6.26 14.71 61.91
N SER A 688 6.16 13.41 61.64
CA SER A 688 7.25 12.46 61.87
C SER A 688 8.48 12.75 61.00
N LEU A 689 8.25 13.15 59.74
CA LEU A 689 9.29 13.63 58.81
C LEU A 689 9.91 14.96 59.27
N LEU A 690 9.09 15.89 59.77
CA LEU A 690 9.55 17.19 60.26
C LEU A 690 10.35 17.09 61.57
N ASN A 691 10.02 16.11 62.42
CA ASN A 691 10.67 15.91 63.72
C ASN A 691 11.83 14.90 63.68
N GLY A 692 12.14 14.31 62.51
CA GLY A 692 13.32 13.48 62.33
C GLY A 692 13.23 12.07 62.91
N TYR A 693 12.04 11.46 62.96
CA TYR A 693 11.82 10.09 63.45
C TYR A 693 11.56 9.09 62.29
N PRO A 694 12.60 8.62 61.58
CA PRO A 694 12.43 7.80 60.36
C PRO A 694 11.81 6.42 60.59
N GLY A 695 11.85 5.89 61.82
CA GLY A 695 11.27 4.58 62.16
C GLY A 695 9.74 4.57 62.18
N GLU A 696 9.11 5.66 62.63
CA GLU A 696 7.65 5.79 62.69
C GLU A 696 7.06 6.08 61.30
N PHE A 697 7.76 6.86 60.48
CA PHE A 697 7.39 7.12 59.09
C PHE A 697 7.22 5.83 58.27
N LEU A 698 8.12 4.86 58.44
CA LEU A 698 8.06 3.56 57.76
C LEU A 698 6.89 2.69 58.22
N GLN A 699 6.45 2.85 59.48
CA GLN A 699 5.30 2.11 60.03
C GLN A 699 3.97 2.55 59.41
N TYR A 700 3.83 3.85 59.11
CA TYR A 700 2.65 4.39 58.42
C TYR A 700 2.68 4.14 56.90
N PHE A 701 3.86 4.01 56.29
CA PHE A 701 4.00 3.70 54.86
C PHE A 701 3.62 2.24 54.53
N GLY A 702 3.74 1.31 55.48
CA GLY A 702 3.33 -0.09 55.29
C GLY A 702 1.81 -0.34 55.27
N ILE A 703 1.00 0.71 55.46
CA ILE A 703 -0.48 0.68 55.39
C ILE A 703 -0.96 1.10 53.98
N PHE A 704 -0.11 1.76 53.18
CA PHE A 704 -0.32 2.03 51.76
C PHE A 704 0.03 0.82 50.90
#